data_AF-A0A9Q0MDF3-F1
#
_entry.id   AF-A0A9Q0MDF3-F1
#
_cell.length_a   1.000
_cell.length_b   1.000
_cell.length_c   1.000
_cell.angle_alpha   90.00
_cell.angle_beta   90.00
_cell.angle_gamma   90.00
#
_symmetry.space_group_name_H-M   'P 1'
#
loop_
_entity.id
_entity.type
_entity.pdbx_description
1 polymer ?
#
loop_
_entity_poly.entity_id
_entity_poly.type
_entity_poly.pdbx_seq_one_letter_code
_entity_poly.pdbx_strand_id
1 'polypeptide(L)'
;MFSNHQRNHSVDSTWLNKYSHLFELPETQSILTYIWVDALGGLRSKIKVVNSVPKTIHNVPLWAIALDFFYNSDKPLGYEVSLQPIRLYHDPFGGINDRLVWCELRTFDENAPIEANSRFSCDLAAGLATKHEPIFTIEQEYTMMDGNRPRVPYGWPSKHFPDPDAPYYCGVGANTVSGRDIAEAHYRACIYAGINISGQEMGQVLGTCKYQIGPNHGITIGDDLWISRYILQRVAEQFYIQITFDPWMFRKPGTGSWIQFQSKTFESDKFEATKAKDRLIAKNYTYNFRTYPSQMEMRYNRNVPNVMDQVKVISNFEKPDLNIIRCERLPSNIDPYVVVASMSLANKKGLETNASILNKYIQLDQRQVLITYIWIDGRNGLRSKTKTVSSIPKNVTDLPIWNFDGSSTYQSTGKNADVYLLPIRMYRDPFRGGNNKLVLCETVDDKQKATMSNTRHSCKKIMDQVKHEEPWFGIEQEYFMLDAYDKDRPLGWSKDGNPSPMEPYYLGLGANRNYGRIVSDLHLRACLYAGIKVAGTNAEGSLGQWEYQVGPCKGIEIGDDLWMSRYILERLAEDLNIAITYEPKVGKNVFGSGAHTNFSTKSMREPGGLKHILEAMPKLERNHKLHMAHYDLSGGADNSRRLAQPSPVTAPMDQFSFGIGDRAKSIRIPRQVSIDGCGYLEDRRPASNIDPYIVSELLIRTICLDDSNMMSSPLTPSSME
;
A
#
# COMPACT_ATOMS: atom_id res chain seq x y z
N MET A 1 17.31 -0.89 42.74
CA MET A 1 18.43 -0.54 41.84
C MET A 1 18.21 -0.99 40.40
N PHE A 2 16.98 -1.03 39.89
CA PHE A 2 16.73 -1.12 38.44
C PHE A 2 15.53 -0.23 38.11
N SER A 3 15.82 1.06 37.91
CA SER A 3 14.90 2.02 37.33
C SER A 3 15.57 2.64 36.11
N ASN A 4 14.75 2.91 35.09
CA ASN A 4 14.98 3.89 34.03
C ASN A 4 16.21 3.71 33.14
N HIS A 5 16.25 2.66 32.32
CA HIS A 5 16.93 2.73 31.01
C HIS A 5 15.91 2.42 29.92
N GLN A 6 15.39 3.48 29.30
CA GLN A 6 14.80 3.41 27.96
C GLN A 6 15.88 2.89 27.02
N ARG A 7 15.73 1.64 26.58
CA ARG A 7 16.59 1.05 25.55
C ARG A 7 16.16 1.58 24.19
N ASN A 8 16.74 2.70 23.79
CA ASN A 8 16.98 2.98 22.37
C ASN A 8 18.00 1.95 21.89
N HIS A 9 17.53 0.81 21.40
CA HIS A 9 18.36 -0.09 20.61
C HIS A 9 17.95 0.07 19.15
N SER A 10 18.48 1.11 18.49
CA SER A 10 18.79 0.93 17.08
C SER A 10 19.84 -0.19 17.04
N VAL A 11 19.48 -1.32 16.45
CA VAL A 11 20.45 -2.37 16.17
C VAL A 11 21.39 -1.79 15.14
N ASP A 12 22.59 -1.39 15.58
CA ASP A 12 23.62 -0.90 14.69
C ASP A 12 23.89 -1.96 13.62
N SER A 13 23.85 -1.56 12.35
CA SER A 13 24.18 -2.39 11.20
C SER A 13 25.56 -3.07 11.33
N THR A 14 26.47 -2.52 12.14
CA THR A 14 27.76 -3.15 12.47
C THR A 14 27.60 -4.44 13.29
N TRP A 15 26.53 -4.59 14.08
CA TRP A 15 26.25 -5.77 14.90
C TRP A 15 25.92 -7.00 14.03
N LEU A 16 25.13 -6.83 12.96
CA LEU A 16 24.82 -7.89 12.00
C LEU A 16 26.08 -8.37 11.25
N ASN A 17 26.94 -7.43 10.82
CA ASN A 17 28.21 -7.78 10.16
C ASN A 17 29.20 -8.48 11.09
N LYS A 18 29.17 -8.17 12.40
CA LYS A 18 30.03 -8.82 13.39
C LYS A 18 29.68 -10.29 13.62
N TYR A 19 28.43 -10.69 13.41
CA TYR A 19 27.94 -12.05 13.69
C TYR A 19 27.46 -12.80 12.44
N SER A 20 27.71 -12.28 11.23
CA SER A 20 27.37 -12.96 9.97
C SER A 20 27.95 -14.38 9.90
N HIS A 21 29.16 -14.57 10.41
CA HIS A 21 29.82 -15.87 10.52
C HIS A 21 29.12 -16.88 11.46
N LEU A 22 28.22 -16.44 12.36
CA LEU A 22 27.43 -17.34 13.21
C LEU A 22 26.23 -17.96 12.47
N PHE A 23 25.88 -17.47 11.28
CA PHE A 23 24.80 -17.99 10.44
C PHE A 23 25.28 -19.07 9.46
N GLU A 24 26.58 -19.31 9.37
CA GLU A 24 27.17 -20.37 8.54
C GLU A 24 27.39 -21.61 9.41
N LEU A 25 26.37 -22.45 9.50
CA LEU A 25 26.56 -23.84 9.90
C LEU A 25 27.51 -24.52 8.90
N PRO A 26 28.27 -25.56 9.33
CA PRO A 26 28.99 -26.41 8.37
C PRO A 26 28.04 -26.84 7.24
N GLU A 27 28.50 -26.87 5.98
CA GLU A 27 27.64 -27.16 4.80
C GLU A 27 26.75 -28.41 4.95
N THR A 28 27.11 -29.32 5.85
CA THR A 28 26.38 -30.55 6.15
C THR A 28 25.26 -30.39 7.18
N GLN A 29 25.25 -29.37 8.05
CA GLN A 29 24.25 -29.21 9.11
C GLN A 29 23.05 -28.35 8.69
N SER A 30 21.89 -28.60 9.31
CA SER A 30 20.64 -27.91 9.04
C SER A 30 19.79 -27.79 10.30
N ILE A 31 19.06 -26.68 10.43
CA ILE A 31 18.07 -26.45 11.48
C ILE A 31 16.69 -26.79 10.95
N LEU A 32 15.99 -27.64 11.70
CA LEU A 32 14.60 -28.02 11.45
C LEU A 32 13.69 -27.40 12.51
N THR A 33 12.79 -26.53 12.08
CA THR A 33 11.78 -25.92 12.95
C THR A 33 10.46 -26.69 12.80
N TYR A 34 10.14 -27.53 13.78
CA TYR A 34 8.91 -28.32 13.83
C TYR A 34 7.78 -27.42 14.28
N ILE A 35 6.69 -27.36 13.51
CA ILE A 35 5.53 -26.50 13.74
C ILE A 35 4.27 -27.36 13.81
N TRP A 36 3.41 -27.08 14.78
CA TRP A 36 2.12 -27.75 14.93
C TRP A 36 1.07 -26.82 15.52
N VAL A 37 -0.18 -27.26 15.50
CA VAL A 37 -1.30 -26.59 16.17
C VAL A 37 -1.68 -27.37 17.43
N ASP A 38 -1.81 -26.66 18.55
CA ASP A 38 -2.22 -27.25 19.82
C ASP A 38 -3.74 -27.43 19.93
N ALA A 39 -4.21 -28.02 21.04
CA ALA A 39 -5.63 -28.26 21.29
C ALA A 39 -6.48 -26.98 21.43
N LEU A 40 -5.85 -25.81 21.63
CA LEU A 40 -6.50 -24.50 21.70
C LEU A 40 -6.56 -23.80 20.34
N GLY A 41 -5.98 -24.40 19.29
CA GLY A 41 -5.87 -23.78 17.97
C GLY A 41 -4.66 -22.83 17.84
N GLY A 42 -3.76 -22.82 18.83
CA GLY A 42 -2.55 -22.02 18.84
C GLY A 42 -1.39 -22.69 18.11
N LEU A 43 -0.65 -21.91 17.31
CA LEU A 43 0.59 -22.36 16.69
C LEU A 43 1.70 -22.52 17.73
N ARG A 44 2.51 -23.57 17.57
CA ARG A 44 3.66 -23.89 18.42
C ARG A 44 4.83 -24.29 17.55
N SER A 45 6.05 -24.11 18.04
CA SER A 45 7.25 -24.58 17.34
C SER A 45 8.36 -25.07 18.27
N LYS A 46 9.23 -25.95 17.75
CA LYS A 46 10.39 -26.52 18.44
C LYS A 46 11.52 -26.79 17.43
N ILE A 47 12.77 -26.58 17.82
CA ILE A 47 13.91 -26.55 16.88
C ILE A 47 14.89 -27.71 17.09
N LYS A 48 15.17 -28.50 16.04
CA LYS A 48 16.14 -29.61 16.04
C LYS A 48 17.29 -29.30 15.08
N VAL A 49 18.53 -29.57 15.50
CA VAL A 49 19.70 -29.55 14.61
C VAL A 49 19.93 -30.95 14.04
N VAL A 50 20.16 -31.05 12.73
CA VAL A 50 20.47 -32.30 12.04
C VAL A 50 21.77 -32.21 11.26
N ASN A 51 22.44 -33.36 11.09
CA ASN A 51 23.76 -33.45 10.41
C ASN A 51 23.68 -33.57 8.88
N SER A 52 22.48 -33.44 8.31
CA SER A 52 22.24 -33.43 6.86
C SER A 52 20.91 -32.75 6.56
N VAL A 53 20.87 -31.89 5.53
CA VAL A 53 19.60 -31.31 5.02
C VAL A 53 18.67 -32.43 4.56
N PRO A 54 17.46 -32.59 5.13
CA PRO A 54 16.51 -33.58 4.65
C PRO A 54 16.06 -33.22 3.22
N LYS A 55 16.34 -34.10 2.26
CA LYS A 55 15.90 -33.91 0.85
C LYS A 55 14.42 -34.21 0.66
N THR A 56 13.86 -35.07 1.50
CA THR A 56 12.48 -35.56 1.45
C THR A 56 11.92 -35.65 2.86
N ILE A 57 10.59 -35.59 2.99
CA ILE A 57 9.89 -35.66 4.29
C ILE A 57 10.24 -36.95 5.07
N HIS A 58 10.47 -38.07 4.36
CA HIS A 58 10.85 -39.36 4.96
C HIS A 58 12.20 -39.33 5.69
N ASN A 59 13.05 -38.34 5.42
CA ASN A 59 14.36 -38.19 6.03
C ASN A 59 14.31 -37.24 7.24
N VAL A 60 13.13 -36.69 7.55
CA VAL A 60 12.92 -35.82 8.71
C VAL A 60 12.75 -36.71 9.94
N PRO A 61 13.61 -36.59 10.96
CA PRO A 61 13.51 -37.43 12.13
C PRO A 61 12.24 -37.12 12.92
N LEU A 62 11.62 -38.15 13.49
CA LEU A 62 10.51 -37.97 14.43
C LEU A 62 10.99 -37.22 15.68
N TRP A 63 10.04 -36.57 16.36
CA TRP A 63 10.31 -35.93 17.63
C TRP A 63 9.16 -36.15 18.61
N ALA A 64 9.46 -36.83 19.71
CA ALA A 64 8.55 -36.95 20.83
C ALA A 64 8.61 -35.72 21.75
N ILE A 65 7.45 -35.32 22.26
CA ILE A 65 7.31 -34.27 23.26
C ILE A 65 6.36 -34.74 24.37
N ALA A 66 6.72 -34.44 25.62
CA ALA A 66 5.80 -34.57 26.74
C ALA A 66 4.94 -33.31 26.84
N LEU A 67 3.62 -33.45 26.93
CA LEU A 67 2.70 -32.34 27.18
C LEU A 67 2.48 -32.19 28.69
N ASP A 68 3.50 -31.78 29.43
CA ASP A 68 3.43 -31.72 30.90
C ASP A 68 2.57 -30.57 31.47
N PHE A 69 2.08 -29.63 30.63
CA PHE A 69 1.56 -28.35 31.12
C PHE A 69 0.34 -27.78 30.39
N PHE A 70 -0.74 -28.53 30.14
CA PHE A 70 -2.01 -27.88 29.77
C PHE A 70 -3.24 -28.70 30.19
N TYR A 71 -3.80 -28.40 31.36
CA TYR A 71 -5.20 -28.03 31.60
C TYR A 71 -5.55 -28.12 33.09
N ASN A 72 -6.50 -27.28 33.50
CA ASN A 72 -7.08 -27.17 34.84
C ASN A 72 -7.92 -28.42 35.17
N SER A 73 -7.27 -29.57 35.32
CA SER A 73 -7.87 -30.82 35.78
C SER A 73 -6.89 -31.50 36.71
N ASP A 74 -7.38 -31.98 37.86
CA ASP A 74 -6.63 -32.68 38.92
C ASP A 74 -6.03 -34.04 38.51
N LYS A 75 -5.61 -34.20 37.24
CA LYS A 75 -4.90 -35.36 36.72
C LYS A 75 -3.76 -34.91 35.80
N PRO A 76 -2.50 -35.30 36.07
CA PRO A 76 -1.43 -35.16 35.10
C PRO A 76 -1.72 -36.10 33.92
N LEU A 77 -2.09 -35.54 32.77
CA LEU A 77 -2.18 -36.27 31.52
C LEU A 77 -0.74 -36.45 31.01
N GLY A 78 -0.02 -37.44 31.53
CA GLY A 78 1.32 -37.85 31.08
C GLY A 78 1.31 -38.53 29.72
N TYR A 79 0.81 -37.86 28.68
CA TYR A 79 0.81 -38.37 27.31
C TYR A 79 2.04 -37.84 26.58
N GLU A 80 2.92 -38.77 26.21
CA GLU A 80 3.93 -38.50 25.20
C GLU A 80 3.23 -38.46 23.83
N VAL A 81 3.46 -37.40 23.08
CA VAL A 81 2.94 -37.24 21.72
C VAL A 81 4.11 -37.12 20.75
N SER A 82 3.94 -37.68 19.57
CA SER A 82 4.90 -37.56 18.48
C SER A 82 4.50 -36.43 17.55
N LEU A 83 5.48 -35.61 17.18
CA LEU A 83 5.40 -34.67 16.08
C LEU A 83 5.69 -35.45 14.80
N GLN A 84 4.63 -35.78 14.05
CA GLN A 84 4.72 -36.50 12.79
C GLN A 84 4.94 -35.50 11.64
N PRO A 85 6.11 -35.49 10.97
CA PRO A 85 6.36 -34.61 9.85
C PRO A 85 5.41 -34.91 8.69
N ILE A 86 4.80 -33.85 8.17
CA ILE A 86 3.85 -33.88 7.05
C ILE A 86 4.46 -33.24 5.81
N ARG A 87 5.08 -32.06 5.97
CA ARG A 87 5.60 -31.30 4.84
C ARG A 87 6.78 -30.42 5.23
N LEU A 88 7.67 -30.21 4.25
CA LEU A 88 8.84 -29.34 4.36
C LEU A 88 8.62 -28.04 3.59
N TYR A 89 9.09 -26.95 4.18
CA TYR A 89 9.16 -25.62 3.58
C TYR A 89 10.56 -25.05 3.78
N HIS A 90 10.97 -24.10 2.94
CA HIS A 90 12.19 -23.33 3.23
C HIS A 90 11.96 -22.43 4.43
N ASP A 91 12.97 -22.29 5.29
CA ASP A 91 12.90 -21.38 6.43
C ASP A 91 13.33 -19.95 6.01
N PRO A 92 12.42 -18.97 5.96
CA PRO A 92 12.76 -17.58 5.61
C PRO A 92 13.51 -16.84 6.72
N PHE A 93 13.69 -17.44 7.90
CA PHE A 93 14.37 -16.85 9.06
C PHE A 93 15.76 -17.45 9.32
N GLY A 94 16.05 -18.61 8.73
CA GLY A 94 17.30 -19.35 8.88
C GLY A 94 18.21 -19.28 7.66
N GLY A 95 19.23 -20.13 7.64
CA GLY A 95 20.13 -20.30 6.49
C GLY A 95 19.46 -21.01 5.31
N ILE A 96 20.11 -21.01 4.15
CA ILE A 96 19.60 -21.64 2.91
C ILE A 96 19.26 -23.14 3.06
N ASN A 97 19.92 -23.79 4.01
CA ASN A 97 19.78 -25.21 4.33
C ASN A 97 18.70 -25.51 5.39
N ASP A 98 18.15 -24.49 6.05
CA ASP A 98 17.18 -24.66 7.14
C ASP A 98 15.76 -24.87 6.59
N ARG A 99 14.93 -25.59 7.36
CA ARG A 99 13.58 -25.98 6.93
C ARG A 99 12.57 -25.78 8.04
N LEU A 100 11.38 -25.33 7.65
CA LEU A 100 10.18 -25.46 8.47
C LEU A 100 9.55 -26.84 8.22
N VAL A 101 9.17 -27.52 9.28
CA VAL A 101 8.55 -28.86 9.24
C VAL A 101 7.13 -28.74 9.78
N TRP A 102 6.14 -28.76 8.88
CA TRP A 102 4.74 -28.86 9.29
C TRP A 102 4.48 -30.25 9.84
N CYS A 103 3.91 -30.32 11.05
CA CYS A 103 3.70 -31.57 11.76
C CYS A 103 2.24 -31.70 12.20
N GLU A 104 1.78 -32.95 12.25
CA GLU A 104 0.57 -33.29 13.00
C GLU A 104 0.93 -33.98 14.32
N LEU A 105 0.01 -33.91 15.28
CA LEU A 105 0.17 -34.55 16.58
C LEU A 105 -0.46 -35.94 16.57
N ARG A 106 0.32 -36.94 17.00
CA ARG A 106 -0.13 -38.32 17.19
C ARG A 106 0.25 -38.84 18.56
N THR A 107 -0.52 -39.79 19.09
CA THR A 107 -0.17 -40.53 20.31
C THR A 107 1.13 -41.29 20.08
N PHE A 108 2.02 -41.34 21.07
CA PHE A 108 3.32 -42.01 20.91
C PHE A 108 3.17 -43.53 20.77
N ASP A 109 2.35 -44.17 21.60
CA ASP A 109 2.22 -45.63 21.66
C ASP A 109 1.44 -46.23 20.48
N GLU A 110 0.36 -45.57 20.07
CA GLU A 110 -0.58 -46.11 19.05
C GLU A 110 -0.42 -45.42 17.68
N ASN A 111 0.40 -44.37 17.59
CA ASN A 111 0.52 -43.51 16.42
C ASN A 111 -0.84 -43.00 15.89
N ALA A 112 -1.81 -42.84 16.78
CA ALA A 112 -3.17 -42.42 16.46
C ALA A 112 -3.26 -40.88 16.45
N PRO A 113 -4.00 -40.26 15.51
CA PRO A 113 -4.22 -38.82 15.54
C PRO A 113 -4.91 -38.42 16.85
N ILE A 114 -4.45 -37.35 17.47
CA ILE A 114 -5.10 -36.83 18.68
C ILE A 114 -6.50 -36.27 18.34
N GLU A 115 -7.42 -36.24 19.31
CA GLU A 115 -8.82 -35.79 19.09
C GLU A 115 -8.91 -34.38 18.48
N ALA A 116 -7.97 -33.48 18.80
CA ALA A 116 -7.93 -32.11 18.28
C ALA A 116 -7.36 -31.99 16.85
N ASN A 117 -6.90 -33.08 16.23
CA ASN A 117 -6.30 -33.05 14.89
C ASN A 117 -7.37 -32.94 13.79
N SER A 118 -7.75 -31.69 13.46
CA SER A 118 -8.70 -31.39 12.39
C SER A 118 -8.17 -31.69 10.98
N ARG A 119 -6.84 -31.81 10.81
CA ARG A 119 -6.21 -32.14 9.53
C ARG A 119 -6.55 -33.57 9.10
N PHE A 120 -6.56 -34.53 10.03
CA PHE A 120 -6.91 -35.93 9.74
C PHE A 120 -8.31 -36.07 9.12
N SER A 121 -9.29 -35.35 9.64
CA SER A 121 -10.66 -35.30 9.08
C SER A 121 -10.69 -34.72 7.68
N CYS A 122 -9.87 -33.70 7.40
CA CYS A 122 -9.74 -33.11 6.07
C CYS A 122 -9.12 -34.10 5.07
N ASP A 123 -8.09 -34.85 5.48
CA ASP A 123 -7.42 -35.87 4.66
C ASP A 123 -8.39 -36.99 4.24
N LEU A 124 -9.19 -37.49 5.19
CA LEU A 124 -10.20 -38.50 4.90
C LEU A 124 -11.25 -37.97 3.88
N ALA A 125 -11.73 -36.73 4.07
CA ALA A 125 -12.68 -36.12 3.16
C ALA A 125 -12.07 -35.89 1.76
N ALA A 126 -10.82 -35.45 1.68
CA ALA A 126 -10.09 -35.26 0.43
C ALA A 126 -9.87 -36.59 -0.32
N GLY A 127 -9.56 -37.66 0.40
CA GLY A 127 -9.46 -39.01 -0.16
C GLY A 127 -10.78 -39.51 -0.76
N LEU A 128 -11.90 -39.28 -0.09
CA LEU A 128 -13.23 -39.62 -0.60
C LEU A 128 -13.64 -38.78 -1.82
N ALA A 129 -13.10 -37.57 -1.94
CA ALA A 129 -13.42 -36.62 -2.99
C ALA A 129 -12.38 -36.55 -4.12
N THR A 130 -11.35 -37.42 -4.14
CA THR A 130 -10.22 -37.30 -5.07
C THR A 130 -10.64 -37.29 -6.54
N LYS A 131 -11.68 -38.05 -6.92
CA LYS A 131 -12.24 -38.08 -8.28
C LYS A 131 -12.81 -36.74 -8.78
N HIS A 132 -13.04 -35.78 -7.89
CA HIS A 132 -13.59 -34.46 -8.21
C HIS A 132 -12.50 -33.39 -8.38
N GLU A 133 -11.24 -33.72 -8.08
CA GLU A 133 -10.09 -32.80 -8.16
C GLU A 133 -10.38 -31.40 -7.58
N PRO A 134 -10.89 -31.30 -6.34
CA PRO A 134 -11.33 -30.00 -5.82
C PRO A 134 -10.13 -29.06 -5.64
N ILE A 135 -10.29 -27.83 -6.14
CA ILE A 135 -9.32 -26.74 -6.02
C ILE A 135 -9.93 -25.65 -5.15
N PHE A 136 -9.13 -25.15 -4.23
CA PHE A 136 -9.52 -24.13 -3.27
C PHE A 136 -8.60 -22.92 -3.38
N THR A 137 -9.15 -21.77 -3.02
CA THR A 137 -8.41 -20.54 -2.69
C THR A 137 -8.94 -20.06 -1.34
N ILE A 138 -8.06 -19.56 -0.47
CA ILE A 138 -8.45 -19.03 0.83
C ILE A 138 -7.98 -17.58 0.92
N GLU A 139 -8.91 -16.71 1.28
CA GLU A 139 -8.62 -15.35 1.70
C GLU A 139 -8.49 -15.30 3.22
N GLN A 140 -7.39 -14.76 3.73
CA GLN A 140 -7.18 -14.56 5.16
C GLN A 140 -7.02 -13.08 5.46
N GLU A 141 -7.94 -12.55 6.26
CA GLU A 141 -7.81 -11.23 6.88
C GLU A 141 -7.14 -11.35 8.24
N TYR A 142 -6.41 -10.30 8.64
CA TYR A 142 -5.80 -10.20 9.95
C TYR A 142 -5.64 -8.75 10.38
N THR A 143 -5.56 -8.54 11.69
CA THR A 143 -5.32 -7.23 12.29
C THR A 143 -3.98 -7.23 13.01
N MET A 144 -3.22 -6.15 12.79
CA MET A 144 -2.00 -5.85 13.51
C MET A 144 -2.36 -5.03 14.75
N MET A 145 -1.90 -5.47 15.92
CA MET A 145 -2.09 -4.79 17.20
C MET A 145 -0.75 -4.23 17.66
N ASP A 146 -0.78 -2.98 18.12
CA ASP A 146 0.42 -2.29 18.59
C ASP A 146 0.95 -2.95 19.87
N GLY A 147 2.18 -3.47 19.84
CA GLY A 147 2.79 -4.14 20.99
C GLY A 147 3.06 -3.21 22.17
N ASN A 148 3.19 -1.90 21.95
CA ASN A 148 3.30 -0.90 23.02
C ASN A 148 1.93 -0.52 23.60
N ARG A 149 0.86 -0.69 22.82
CA ARG A 149 -0.52 -0.41 23.21
C ARG A 149 -1.39 -1.65 22.98
N PRO A 150 -1.22 -2.70 23.80
CA PRO A 150 -1.99 -3.92 23.65
C PRO A 150 -3.48 -3.58 23.71
N ARG A 151 -4.24 -4.00 22.68
CA ARG A 151 -5.66 -3.69 22.38
C ARG A 151 -5.93 -2.47 21.48
N VAL A 152 -4.91 -1.78 21.00
CA VAL A 152 -5.06 -0.73 19.98
C VAL A 152 -4.51 -1.26 18.66
N PRO A 153 -5.29 -1.25 17.56
CA PRO A 153 -4.75 -1.65 16.27
C PRO A 153 -3.61 -0.73 15.83
N TYR A 154 -2.68 -1.29 15.08
CA TYR A 154 -1.50 -0.61 14.62
C TYR A 154 -1.88 0.57 13.70
N GLY A 155 -1.19 1.70 13.88
CA GLY A 155 -1.50 2.94 13.15
C GLY A 155 -2.68 3.75 13.69
N TRP A 156 -3.46 3.23 14.66
CA TRP A 156 -4.60 3.99 15.18
C TRP A 156 -4.17 5.18 16.04
N PRO A 157 -4.86 6.34 15.92
CA PRO A 157 -4.63 7.49 16.78
C PRO A 157 -4.81 7.14 18.26
N SER A 158 -4.00 7.72 19.15
CA SER A 158 -4.03 7.40 20.58
C SER A 158 -5.26 7.91 21.32
N LYS A 159 -6.03 8.84 20.73
CA LYS A 159 -7.13 9.56 21.41
C LYS A 159 -8.48 9.44 20.71
N HIS A 160 -8.52 9.01 19.45
CA HIS A 160 -9.74 9.00 18.64
C HIS A 160 -9.74 7.79 17.70
N PHE A 161 -10.92 7.42 17.20
CA PHE A 161 -11.04 6.41 16.17
C PHE A 161 -10.51 6.94 14.83
N PRO A 162 -9.98 6.05 13.97
CA PRO A 162 -9.74 6.40 12.57
C PRO A 162 -11.05 6.87 11.91
N ASP A 163 -10.93 7.75 10.93
CA ASP A 163 -12.07 8.24 10.15
C ASP A 163 -12.75 7.04 9.44
N PRO A 164 -14.04 6.76 9.70
CA PRO A 164 -14.73 5.63 9.08
C PRO A 164 -14.89 5.77 7.56
N ASP A 165 -14.82 6.99 7.03
CA ASP A 165 -14.99 7.29 5.60
C ASP A 165 -13.67 7.48 4.86
N ALA A 166 -12.53 7.13 5.49
CA ALA A 166 -11.23 7.28 4.86
C ALA A 166 -10.88 6.08 3.94
N PRO A 167 -10.08 6.33 2.88
CA PRO A 167 -9.83 5.36 1.81
C PRO A 167 -8.80 4.28 2.19
N TYR A 168 -9.08 3.47 3.21
CA TYR A 168 -8.14 2.44 3.71
C TYR A 168 -8.06 1.19 2.82
N TYR A 169 -9.20 0.70 2.31
CA TYR A 169 -9.26 -0.54 1.53
C TYR A 169 -8.39 -0.46 0.27
N CYS A 170 -7.41 -1.35 0.11
CA CYS A 170 -6.41 -1.25 -0.96
C CYS A 170 -5.74 0.15 -1.05
N GLY A 171 -5.67 0.89 0.06
CA GLY A 171 -5.16 2.26 0.10
C GLY A 171 -3.69 2.37 -0.27
N VAL A 172 -3.25 3.60 -0.53
CA VAL A 172 -1.85 3.99 -0.81
C VAL A 172 -1.52 5.24 0.00
N GLY A 173 -0.34 5.28 0.59
CA GLY A 173 0.18 6.45 1.30
C GLY A 173 0.01 6.41 2.82
N ALA A 174 0.85 7.16 3.53
CA ALA A 174 0.96 7.13 4.98
C ALA A 174 -0.33 7.51 5.74
N ASN A 175 -1.25 8.22 5.08
CA ASN A 175 -2.52 8.65 5.67
C ASN A 175 -3.61 7.57 5.68
N THR A 176 -3.41 6.49 4.93
CA THR A 176 -4.44 5.48 4.61
C THR A 176 -3.97 4.06 4.91
N VAL A 177 -2.68 3.85 5.14
CA VAL A 177 -2.09 2.52 5.35
C VAL A 177 -1.17 2.51 6.57
N SER A 178 -1.13 1.37 7.27
CA SER A 178 -0.17 1.12 8.34
C SER A 178 0.22 -0.36 8.33
N GLY A 179 1.53 -0.63 8.44
CA GLY A 179 2.09 -1.99 8.48
C GLY A 179 2.33 -2.63 7.11
N ARG A 180 2.47 -1.84 6.04
CA ARG A 180 2.78 -2.39 4.71
C ARG A 180 4.11 -3.12 4.67
N ASP A 181 5.11 -2.61 5.37
CA ASP A 181 6.40 -3.27 5.54
C ASP A 181 6.27 -4.67 6.14
N ILE A 182 5.42 -4.85 7.16
CA ILE A 182 5.12 -6.16 7.76
C ILE A 182 4.42 -7.06 6.75
N ALA A 183 3.43 -6.52 6.05
CA ALA A 183 2.67 -7.25 5.04
C ALA A 183 3.57 -7.72 3.88
N GLU A 184 4.41 -6.84 3.33
CA GLU A 184 5.33 -7.17 2.24
C GLU A 184 6.43 -8.14 2.69
N ALA A 185 6.97 -7.98 3.90
CA ALA A 185 7.92 -8.93 4.50
C ALA A 185 7.31 -10.34 4.63
N HIS A 186 6.07 -10.43 5.13
CA HIS A 186 5.32 -11.69 5.19
C HIS A 186 5.11 -12.31 3.82
N TYR A 187 4.71 -11.49 2.84
CA TYR A 187 4.45 -11.94 1.48
C TYR A 187 5.72 -12.53 0.83
N ARG A 188 6.83 -11.82 0.95
CA ARG A 188 8.16 -12.27 0.49
C ARG A 188 8.59 -13.57 1.17
N ALA A 189 8.45 -13.65 2.49
CA ALA A 189 8.78 -14.85 3.26
C ALA A 189 7.96 -16.07 2.82
N CYS A 190 6.67 -15.89 2.51
CA CYS A 190 5.81 -16.98 2.03
C CYS A 190 6.24 -17.49 0.65
N ILE A 191 6.59 -16.61 -0.29
CA ILE A 191 7.09 -16.99 -1.62
C ILE A 191 8.39 -17.79 -1.48
N TYR A 192 9.32 -17.31 -0.66
CA TYR A 192 10.57 -18.01 -0.41
C TYR A 192 10.35 -19.40 0.23
N ALA A 193 9.43 -19.47 1.20
CA ALA A 193 9.04 -20.73 1.85
C ALA A 193 8.44 -21.76 0.88
N GLY A 194 8.00 -21.35 -0.31
CA GLY A 194 7.34 -22.20 -1.30
C GLY A 194 5.84 -22.33 -1.08
N ILE A 195 5.23 -21.40 -0.36
CA ILE A 195 3.78 -21.30 -0.20
C ILE A 195 3.19 -20.72 -1.48
N ASN A 196 2.12 -21.32 -2.00
CA ASN A 196 1.40 -20.77 -3.15
C ASN A 196 0.53 -19.57 -2.74
N ILE A 197 1.18 -18.46 -2.41
CA ILE A 197 0.52 -17.19 -2.06
C ILE A 197 0.22 -16.41 -3.35
N SER A 198 -1.03 -15.98 -3.54
CA SER A 198 -1.51 -15.50 -4.84
C SER A 198 -1.97 -14.05 -4.87
N GLY A 199 -2.25 -13.46 -3.69
CA GLY A 199 -2.73 -12.08 -3.61
C GLY A 199 -2.47 -11.43 -2.27
N GLN A 200 -2.28 -10.11 -2.25
CA GLN A 200 -2.21 -9.30 -1.03
C GLN A 200 -2.80 -7.91 -1.25
N GLU A 201 -3.56 -7.45 -0.26
CA GLU A 201 -4.18 -6.13 -0.24
C GLU A 201 -4.30 -5.55 1.19
N MET A 202 -4.33 -4.22 1.28
CA MET A 202 -4.63 -3.52 2.55
C MET A 202 -6.11 -3.63 2.86
N GLY A 203 -6.45 -3.83 4.13
CA GLY A 203 -7.82 -4.04 4.58
C GLY A 203 -8.63 -2.74 4.69
N GLN A 204 -9.89 -2.87 5.11
CA GLN A 204 -10.85 -1.76 5.16
C GLN A 204 -10.61 -0.76 6.29
N VAL A 205 -9.66 -1.03 7.20
CA VAL A 205 -9.31 -0.15 8.33
C VAL A 205 -7.79 -0.13 8.54
N LEU A 206 -7.25 0.98 9.07
CA LEU A 206 -5.83 1.05 9.46
C LEU A 206 -5.39 -0.14 10.32
N GLY A 207 -4.24 -0.71 9.98
CA GLY A 207 -3.67 -1.87 10.65
C GLY A 207 -4.33 -3.21 10.30
N THR A 208 -5.24 -3.24 9.32
CA THR A 208 -5.83 -4.48 8.79
C THR A 208 -5.26 -4.80 7.42
N CYS A 209 -5.05 -6.09 7.15
CA CYS A 209 -4.47 -6.58 5.91
C CYS A 209 -5.11 -7.90 5.52
N LYS A 210 -5.00 -8.25 4.24
CA LYS A 210 -5.51 -9.49 3.68
C LYS A 210 -4.49 -10.11 2.74
N TYR A 211 -4.40 -11.44 2.77
CA TYR A 211 -3.65 -12.22 1.78
C TYR A 211 -4.46 -13.41 1.28
N GLN A 212 -4.07 -13.94 0.12
CA GLN A 212 -4.72 -15.07 -0.55
C GLN A 212 -3.72 -16.21 -0.72
N ILE A 213 -4.16 -17.44 -0.44
CA ILE A 213 -3.41 -18.68 -0.71
C ILE A 213 -4.18 -19.50 -1.74
N GLY A 214 -3.44 -20.22 -2.58
CA GLY A 214 -3.96 -21.08 -3.63
C GLY A 214 -3.93 -20.40 -4.99
N PRO A 215 -4.40 -21.07 -6.06
CA PRO A 215 -5.19 -22.30 -6.02
C PRO A 215 -4.39 -23.54 -5.58
N ASN A 216 -4.98 -24.40 -4.75
CA ASN A 216 -4.37 -25.69 -4.37
C ASN A 216 -5.44 -26.71 -3.94
N HIS A 217 -5.08 -27.99 -3.81
CA HIS A 217 -5.96 -29.01 -3.26
C HIS A 217 -6.23 -28.80 -1.77
N GLY A 218 -7.38 -29.28 -1.30
CA GLY A 218 -7.95 -28.94 0.02
C GLY A 218 -7.03 -29.18 1.22
N ILE A 219 -6.28 -30.29 1.25
CA ILE A 219 -5.36 -30.54 2.36
C ILE A 219 -4.12 -29.65 2.30
N THR A 220 -3.57 -29.50 1.09
CA THR A 220 -2.36 -28.72 0.83
C THR A 220 -2.57 -27.23 1.13
N ILE A 221 -3.74 -26.69 0.81
CA ILE A 221 -4.07 -25.30 1.12
C ILE A 221 -4.23 -25.05 2.62
N GLY A 222 -4.75 -26.02 3.37
CA GLY A 222 -4.86 -25.95 4.83
C GLY A 222 -3.47 -25.94 5.49
N ASP A 223 -2.58 -26.81 5.02
CA ASP A 223 -1.18 -26.86 5.47
C ASP A 223 -0.45 -25.53 5.16
N ASP A 224 -0.61 -25.02 3.94
CA ASP A 224 -0.04 -23.74 3.50
C ASP A 224 -0.56 -22.56 4.32
N LEU A 225 -1.84 -22.55 4.70
CA LEU A 225 -2.43 -21.51 5.55
C LEU A 225 -1.86 -21.49 6.95
N TRP A 226 -1.65 -22.66 7.57
CA TRP A 226 -1.06 -22.72 8.91
C TRP A 226 0.38 -22.23 8.92
N ILE A 227 1.18 -22.64 7.93
CA ILE A 227 2.55 -22.18 7.82
C ILE A 227 2.61 -20.70 7.46
N SER A 228 1.72 -20.19 6.61
CA SER A 228 1.68 -18.75 6.31
C SER A 228 1.35 -17.93 7.56
N ARG A 229 0.46 -18.42 8.44
CA ARG A 229 0.13 -17.77 9.72
C ARG A 229 1.30 -17.81 10.68
N TYR A 230 2.05 -18.91 10.73
CA TYR A 230 3.29 -19.00 11.50
C TYR A 230 4.32 -17.97 11.04
N ILE A 231 4.56 -17.90 9.72
CA ILE A 231 5.48 -16.92 9.14
C ILE A 231 5.01 -15.49 9.48
N LEU A 232 3.71 -15.19 9.37
CA LEU A 232 3.16 -13.87 9.70
C LEU A 232 3.44 -13.47 11.15
N GLN A 233 3.20 -14.36 12.10
CA GLN A 233 3.48 -14.10 13.52
C GLN A 233 4.99 -13.85 13.74
N ARG A 234 5.85 -14.69 13.17
CA ARG A 234 7.31 -14.58 13.30
C ARG A 234 7.89 -13.32 12.64
N VAL A 235 7.31 -12.86 11.53
CA VAL A 235 7.64 -11.57 10.94
C VAL A 235 7.21 -10.45 11.88
N ALA A 236 5.94 -10.44 12.32
CA ALA A 236 5.37 -9.38 13.15
C ALA A 236 6.08 -9.22 14.51
N GLU A 237 6.55 -10.31 15.12
CA GLU A 237 7.36 -10.29 16.34
C GLU A 237 8.61 -9.41 16.21
N GLN A 238 9.24 -9.37 15.03
CA GLN A 238 10.43 -8.56 14.79
C GLN A 238 10.11 -7.05 14.75
N PHE A 239 8.86 -6.69 14.44
CA PHE A 239 8.33 -5.33 14.47
C PHE A 239 7.68 -4.97 15.81
N TYR A 240 7.72 -5.87 16.80
CA TYR A 240 6.99 -5.72 18.06
C TYR A 240 5.47 -5.54 17.87
N ILE A 241 4.90 -6.30 16.92
CA ILE A 241 3.49 -6.29 16.56
C ILE A 241 2.84 -7.62 16.91
N GLN A 242 1.64 -7.57 17.48
CA GLN A 242 0.82 -8.74 17.75
C GLN A 242 -0.16 -8.94 16.60
N ILE A 243 -0.32 -10.19 16.15
CA ILE A 243 -1.27 -10.55 15.09
C ILE A 243 -2.48 -11.22 15.71
N THR A 244 -3.66 -10.87 15.21
CA THR A 244 -4.92 -11.51 15.55
C THR A 244 -5.71 -11.78 14.29
N PHE A 245 -6.31 -12.96 14.25
CA PHE A 245 -7.20 -13.43 13.18
C PHE A 245 -8.66 -13.39 13.61
N ASP A 246 -8.95 -12.91 14.83
CA ASP A 246 -10.30 -12.82 15.35
C ASP A 246 -11.05 -11.68 14.67
N PRO A 247 -12.36 -11.83 14.38
CA PRO A 247 -13.19 -10.71 13.97
C PRO A 247 -13.36 -9.75 15.15
N TRP A 248 -12.77 -8.55 15.07
CA TRP A 248 -12.81 -7.60 16.20
C TRP A 248 -14.10 -6.80 16.26
N MET A 249 -14.61 -6.69 17.49
CA MET A 249 -15.64 -5.74 17.90
C MET A 249 -14.98 -4.61 18.71
N PHE A 250 -15.04 -3.36 18.25
CA PHE A 250 -14.54 -2.21 19.02
C PHE A 250 -15.67 -1.57 19.82
N ARG A 251 -15.49 -1.38 21.13
CA ARG A 251 -16.49 -0.69 21.95
C ARG A 251 -16.40 0.82 21.71
N LYS A 252 -17.49 1.44 21.24
CA LYS A 252 -17.59 2.90 21.10
C LYS A 252 -17.61 3.55 22.50
N PRO A 253 -16.64 4.42 22.83
CA PRO A 253 -16.58 5.08 24.13
C PRO A 253 -17.85 5.91 24.38
N GLY A 254 -18.35 5.89 25.62
CA GLY A 254 -19.52 6.67 26.04
C GLY A 254 -20.89 6.13 25.64
N THR A 255 -20.98 5.21 24.67
CA THR A 255 -22.27 4.67 24.18
C THR A 255 -22.50 3.21 24.55
N GLY A 256 -21.45 2.48 24.96
CA GLY A 256 -21.54 1.07 25.32
C GLY A 256 -21.76 0.12 24.13
N SER A 257 -21.90 0.64 22.91
CA SER A 257 -22.17 -0.12 21.68
C SER A 257 -20.87 -0.74 21.13
N TRP A 258 -20.97 -1.94 20.57
CA TRP A 258 -19.88 -2.60 19.87
C TRP A 258 -19.96 -2.31 18.37
N ILE A 259 -18.84 -1.95 17.74
CA ILE A 259 -18.69 -1.80 16.30
C ILE A 259 -18.05 -3.08 15.80
N GLN A 260 -18.83 -3.90 15.11
CA GLN A 260 -18.34 -5.04 14.37
C GLN A 260 -17.90 -4.55 12.98
N PHE A 261 -16.61 -4.64 12.66
CA PHE A 261 -16.16 -4.51 11.28
C PHE A 261 -16.30 -5.89 10.64
N GLN A 262 -17.47 -6.19 10.08
CA GLN A 262 -17.63 -7.31 9.17
C GLN A 262 -17.47 -6.78 7.75
N SER A 263 -16.58 -7.39 6.97
CA SER A 263 -16.82 -7.46 5.53
C SER A 263 -18.18 -8.16 5.35
N LYS A 264 -19.10 -7.52 4.63
CA LYS A 264 -20.48 -8.00 4.42
C LYS A 264 -20.56 -9.28 3.56
N THR A 265 -19.51 -10.08 3.47
CA THR A 265 -19.41 -11.20 2.53
C THR A 265 -19.76 -12.56 3.11
N PHE A 266 -20.00 -12.68 4.41
CA PHE A 266 -20.70 -13.85 4.96
C PHE A 266 -21.64 -13.40 6.07
N GLU A 267 -22.87 -13.00 5.70
CA GLU A 267 -23.98 -13.51 6.51
C GLU A 267 -23.81 -15.02 6.44
N SER A 268 -23.38 -15.61 7.55
CA SER A 268 -23.58 -17.03 7.77
C SER A 268 -25.10 -17.22 7.74
N ASP A 269 -25.66 -17.40 6.54
CA ASP A 269 -26.69 -18.41 6.36
C ASP A 269 -26.16 -19.57 7.18
N LYS A 270 -26.86 -19.85 8.27
CA LYS A 270 -26.55 -20.92 9.20
C LYS A 270 -26.30 -22.15 8.34
N PHE A 271 -25.05 -22.39 7.99
CA PHE A 271 -24.65 -23.60 7.32
C PHE A 271 -25.06 -24.62 8.36
N GLU A 272 -26.12 -25.37 8.05
CA GLU A 272 -26.66 -26.41 8.91
C GLU A 272 -25.60 -27.50 8.97
N ALA A 273 -24.51 -27.23 9.72
CA ALA A 273 -23.48 -28.19 10.08
C ALA A 273 -24.15 -29.40 10.75
N THR A 274 -25.32 -29.21 11.37
CA THR A 274 -26.22 -30.25 11.84
C THR A 274 -26.66 -31.21 10.73
N LYS A 275 -27.12 -30.74 9.56
CA LYS A 275 -27.54 -31.65 8.47
C LYS A 275 -26.37 -32.35 7.78
N ALA A 276 -25.20 -31.70 7.69
CA ALA A 276 -23.98 -32.35 7.19
C ALA A 276 -23.45 -33.41 8.17
N LYS A 277 -23.50 -33.11 9.47
CA LYS A 277 -23.21 -34.04 10.57
C LYS A 277 -24.16 -35.24 10.55
N ASP A 278 -25.46 -35.03 10.41
CA ASP A 278 -26.46 -36.10 10.37
C ASP A 278 -26.28 -37.02 9.15
N ARG A 279 -25.87 -36.46 7.99
CA ARG A 279 -25.54 -37.24 6.78
C ARG A 279 -24.24 -38.03 6.89
N LEU A 280 -23.26 -37.56 7.67
CA LEU A 280 -21.99 -38.26 7.92
C LEU A 280 -22.13 -39.35 9.00
N ILE A 281 -22.94 -39.09 10.03
CA ILE A 281 -23.31 -40.07 11.07
C ILE A 281 -24.11 -41.23 10.47
N ALA A 282 -25.01 -40.96 9.51
CA ALA A 282 -25.74 -42.00 8.78
C ALA A 282 -24.83 -42.95 7.94
N LYS A 283 -23.54 -42.62 7.78
CA LYS A 283 -22.53 -43.44 7.10
C LYS A 283 -21.50 -44.08 8.05
N ASN A 284 -21.81 -44.21 9.35
CA ASN A 284 -20.93 -44.79 10.38
C ASN A 284 -19.63 -44.00 10.66
N TYR A 285 -19.64 -42.67 10.47
CA TYR A 285 -18.52 -41.82 10.90
C TYR A 285 -18.92 -40.99 12.13
N THR A 286 -18.31 -41.27 13.28
CA THR A 286 -18.46 -40.50 14.52
C THR A 286 -17.46 -39.34 14.53
N TYR A 287 -17.95 -38.10 14.51
CA TYR A 287 -17.13 -36.88 14.64
C TYR A 287 -17.63 -36.00 15.80
N ASN A 288 -16.73 -35.61 16.69
CA ASN A 288 -16.96 -34.59 17.71
C ASN A 288 -16.71 -33.19 17.13
N PHE A 289 -17.77 -32.50 16.71
CA PHE A 289 -17.69 -31.06 16.46
C PHE A 289 -17.70 -30.33 17.81
N ARG A 290 -16.54 -29.79 18.24
CA ARG A 290 -16.52 -28.78 19.29
C ARG A 290 -16.90 -27.43 18.70
N THR A 291 -18.06 -26.93 19.08
CA THR A 291 -18.36 -25.49 19.01
C THR A 291 -17.51 -24.78 20.07
N TYR A 292 -16.60 -23.90 19.65
CA TYR A 292 -15.94 -22.98 20.57
C TYR A 292 -16.99 -22.01 21.12
N PRO A 293 -17.11 -21.83 22.45
CA PRO A 293 -17.94 -20.77 23.01
C PRO A 293 -17.32 -19.43 22.64
N SER A 294 -18.05 -18.62 21.87
CA SER A 294 -17.70 -17.25 21.50
C SER A 294 -17.81 -16.24 22.65
N GLN A 295 -17.65 -16.67 23.91
CA GLN A 295 -17.77 -15.80 25.07
C GLN A 295 -16.85 -16.29 26.20
N MET A 296 -15.70 -15.65 26.34
CA MET A 296 -15.00 -15.58 27.62
C MET A 296 -15.39 -14.24 28.25
N GLU A 297 -16.49 -14.21 29.03
CA GLU A 297 -16.78 -13.10 29.93
C GLU A 297 -15.65 -13.04 30.98
N MET A 298 -14.68 -12.12 30.79
CA MET A 298 -13.83 -11.70 31.88
C MET A 298 -14.67 -10.88 32.87
N ARG A 299 -15.27 -11.56 33.85
CA ARG A 299 -15.79 -10.91 35.05
C ARG A 299 -14.61 -10.48 35.93
N TYR A 300 -14.26 -9.20 35.89
CA TYR A 300 -13.36 -8.62 36.89
C TYR A 300 -14.13 -7.81 37.93
N ASN A 301 -13.83 -8.17 39.17
CA ASN A 301 -14.37 -7.67 40.41
C ASN A 301 -14.05 -6.17 40.55
N ARG A 302 -15.08 -5.33 40.62
CA ARG A 302 -14.96 -3.89 40.92
C ARG A 302 -14.59 -3.75 42.38
N ASN A 303 -13.31 -3.59 42.73
CA ASN A 303 -12.88 -3.01 44.01
C ASN A 303 -11.35 -2.81 44.06
N VAL A 304 -10.81 -1.80 43.39
CA VAL A 304 -9.59 -1.09 43.83
C VAL A 304 -9.69 0.39 43.39
N PRO A 305 -9.50 1.39 44.28
CA PRO A 305 -9.70 2.81 43.96
C PRO A 305 -8.55 3.44 43.16
N ASN A 306 -8.91 4.46 42.37
CA ASN A 306 -8.04 5.40 41.64
C ASN A 306 -6.89 5.97 42.50
N VAL A 307 -5.70 6.01 41.92
CA VAL A 307 -4.67 7.02 42.26
C VAL A 307 -4.10 7.56 40.95
N MET A 308 -4.79 8.54 40.39
CA MET A 308 -4.19 9.56 39.53
C MET A 308 -3.75 10.69 40.47
N ASP A 309 -2.46 11.01 40.49
CA ASP A 309 -1.97 12.40 40.48
C ASP A 309 -0.43 12.47 40.57
N GLN A 310 0.10 13.51 39.91
CA GLN A 310 1.47 14.07 39.95
C GLN A 310 2.47 13.53 38.92
N VAL A 311 2.56 14.20 37.76
CA VAL A 311 3.86 14.44 37.11
C VAL A 311 3.93 15.91 36.66
N LYS A 312 4.82 16.66 37.32
CA LYS A 312 5.21 18.03 37.00
C LYS A 312 6.04 18.06 35.70
N VAL A 313 5.76 19.10 34.91
CA VAL A 313 6.53 19.55 33.74
C VAL A 313 7.91 20.04 34.18
N ILE A 314 8.98 19.52 33.57
CA ILE A 314 10.26 20.24 33.43
C ILE A 314 10.75 20.02 32.00
N SER A 315 10.80 21.12 31.25
CA SER A 315 11.43 21.28 29.95
C SER A 315 12.95 21.41 30.11
N ASN A 316 13.73 20.66 29.34
CA ASN A 316 15.08 21.07 28.95
C ASN A 316 15.31 20.64 27.49
N PHE A 317 15.68 21.63 26.68
CA PHE A 317 16.03 21.49 25.28
C PHE A 317 17.51 21.10 25.16
N GLU A 318 17.80 20.02 24.44
CA GLU A 318 19.13 19.77 23.86
C GLU A 318 18.99 19.57 22.35
N LYS A 319 19.95 20.13 21.61
CA LYS A 319 20.01 20.20 20.14
C LYS A 319 20.11 18.79 19.52
N PRO A 320 19.58 18.56 18.30
CA PRO A 320 19.79 17.28 17.62
C PRO A 320 21.18 17.23 16.97
N ASP A 321 21.98 16.25 17.37
CA ASP A 321 23.22 15.88 16.69
C ASP A 321 22.92 15.26 15.31
N LEU A 322 23.44 15.89 14.25
CA LEU A 322 23.39 15.42 12.87
C LEU A 322 24.50 14.38 12.65
N ASN A 323 24.15 13.09 12.65
CA ASN A 323 25.06 12.04 12.21
C ASN A 323 25.06 11.95 10.67
N ILE A 324 26.20 12.30 10.06
CA ILE A 324 26.48 12.11 8.64
C ILE A 324 26.78 10.62 8.41
N ILE A 325 25.93 9.93 7.62
CA ILE A 325 26.12 8.51 7.27
C ILE A 325 26.84 8.41 5.91
N ARG A 326 27.93 7.63 5.89
CA ARG A 326 28.72 7.31 4.69
C ARG A 326 27.92 6.44 3.71
N CYS A 327 28.00 6.78 2.42
CA CYS A 327 27.47 5.97 1.33
C CYS A 327 28.45 4.82 1.04
N GLU A 328 28.11 3.58 1.39
CA GLU A 328 28.90 2.40 1.01
C GLU A 328 28.45 1.85 -0.35
N ARG A 329 29.43 1.38 -1.13
CA ARG A 329 29.26 0.86 -2.49
C ARG A 329 28.73 -0.57 -2.43
N LEU A 330 27.54 -0.83 -2.96
CA LEU A 330 26.95 -2.17 -3.02
C LEU A 330 27.73 -3.10 -3.99
N PRO A 331 27.78 -4.43 -3.74
CA PRO A 331 28.40 -5.42 -4.61
C PRO A 331 27.82 -5.43 -6.05
N SER A 332 28.67 -5.74 -7.03
CA SER A 332 28.43 -5.62 -8.49
C SER A 332 27.29 -6.46 -9.09
N ASN A 333 26.60 -7.28 -8.29
CA ASN A 333 25.60 -8.24 -8.76
C ASN A 333 24.17 -7.89 -8.28
N ILE A 334 24.00 -6.73 -7.64
CA ILE A 334 22.71 -6.17 -7.19
C ILE A 334 22.36 -5.02 -8.13
N ASP A 335 21.15 -5.03 -8.69
CA ASP A 335 20.63 -3.92 -9.50
C ASP A 335 20.72 -2.63 -8.67
N PRO A 336 21.55 -1.64 -9.04
CA PRO A 336 21.96 -0.54 -8.17
C PRO A 336 20.85 0.48 -7.83
N TYR A 337 19.59 0.14 -8.13
CA TYR A 337 18.43 1.03 -8.08
C TYR A 337 17.34 0.61 -7.10
N VAL A 338 17.55 -0.40 -6.25
CA VAL A 338 16.61 -0.67 -5.14
C VAL A 338 16.71 0.48 -4.14
N VAL A 339 15.67 1.31 -4.10
CA VAL A 339 15.56 2.43 -3.17
C VAL A 339 15.27 1.88 -1.77
N VAL A 340 16.32 1.55 -1.03
CA VAL A 340 16.20 1.24 0.40
C VAL A 340 16.42 2.54 1.17
N ALA A 341 15.34 3.23 1.50
CA ALA A 341 15.39 4.38 2.39
C ALA A 341 15.55 3.89 3.84
N SER A 342 16.79 3.60 4.26
CA SER A 342 17.10 3.36 5.68
C SER A 342 17.49 4.67 6.35
N MET A 343 16.53 5.43 6.88
CA MET A 343 16.82 6.48 7.88
C MET A 343 15.69 6.61 8.91
N SER A 344 16.06 6.42 10.18
CA SER A 344 15.27 6.86 11.34
C SER A 344 15.31 8.38 11.39
N LEU A 345 14.20 9.02 11.03
CA LEU A 345 13.92 10.37 11.50
C LEU A 345 13.51 10.25 12.97
N ALA A 346 14.49 10.38 13.85
CA ALA A 346 14.28 10.43 15.28
C ALA A 346 13.42 11.65 15.64
N ASN A 347 12.10 11.48 15.68
CA ASN A 347 11.24 12.26 16.56
C ASN A 347 9.86 11.63 16.78
N LYS A 348 9.69 11.14 18.02
CA LYS A 348 8.46 11.00 18.81
C LYS A 348 7.31 10.16 18.23
N LYS A 349 7.28 8.92 18.77
CA LYS A 349 6.16 7.97 18.99
C LYS A 349 6.18 6.73 18.09
N GLY A 350 6.92 5.71 18.53
CA GLY A 350 6.49 4.30 18.51
C GLY A 350 6.15 3.60 17.19
N LEU A 351 6.35 4.24 16.04
CA LEU A 351 5.99 3.73 14.72
C LEU A 351 7.14 4.01 13.73
N GLU A 352 8.34 3.55 14.06
CA GLU A 352 9.43 3.51 13.09
C GLU A 352 9.15 2.37 12.11
N THR A 353 9.07 2.66 10.81
CA THR A 353 9.20 1.62 9.79
C THR A 353 10.58 0.99 9.96
N ASN A 354 10.63 -0.32 10.16
CA ASN A 354 11.92 -0.98 10.32
C ASN A 354 12.44 -1.41 8.96
N ALA A 355 12.87 -0.42 8.15
CA ALA A 355 13.38 -0.64 6.80
C ALA A 355 14.50 -1.70 6.77
N SER A 356 15.29 -1.79 7.86
CA SER A 356 16.33 -2.81 8.01
C SER A 356 15.76 -4.23 8.12
N ILE A 357 14.59 -4.42 8.74
CA ILE A 357 13.91 -5.71 8.82
C ILE A 357 13.32 -6.06 7.46
N LEU A 358 12.56 -5.14 6.84
CA LEU A 358 11.97 -5.38 5.53
C LEU A 358 13.02 -5.76 4.48
N ASN A 359 14.17 -5.09 4.48
CA ASN A 359 15.26 -5.36 3.53
C ASN A 359 15.76 -6.81 3.59
N LYS A 360 15.75 -7.47 4.77
CA LYS A 360 16.12 -8.89 4.91
C LYS A 360 15.23 -9.79 4.05
N TYR A 361 13.93 -9.47 3.97
CA TYR A 361 12.96 -10.26 3.23
C TYR A 361 12.92 -9.92 1.74
N ILE A 362 13.19 -8.66 1.38
CA ILE A 362 13.28 -8.24 -0.03
C ILE A 362 14.44 -8.94 -0.74
N GLN A 363 15.51 -9.25 -0.01
CA GLN A 363 16.70 -9.95 -0.53
C GLN A 363 16.52 -11.48 -0.68
N LEU A 364 15.43 -12.06 -0.17
CA LEU A 364 15.16 -13.48 -0.35
C LEU A 364 14.96 -13.80 -1.84
N ASP A 365 15.45 -14.98 -2.26
CA ASP A 365 15.29 -15.45 -3.63
C ASP A 365 13.80 -15.46 -4.04
N GLN A 366 13.50 -14.67 -5.06
CA GLN A 366 12.15 -14.41 -5.50
C GLN A 366 11.78 -15.39 -6.63
N ARG A 367 11.14 -16.49 -6.25
CA ARG A 367 10.79 -17.61 -7.14
C ARG A 367 9.57 -17.38 -8.05
N GLN A 368 8.82 -16.30 -7.85
CA GLN A 368 7.62 -15.93 -8.60
C GLN A 368 7.63 -14.43 -8.91
N VAL A 369 6.78 -13.93 -9.80
CA VAL A 369 6.75 -12.50 -10.18
C VAL A 369 5.58 -11.80 -9.52
N LEU A 370 5.81 -10.60 -8.96
CA LEU A 370 4.78 -9.78 -8.34
C LEU A 370 4.31 -8.69 -9.29
N ILE A 371 2.99 -8.61 -9.45
CA ILE A 371 2.31 -7.64 -10.29
C ILE A 371 1.39 -6.80 -9.41
N THR A 372 1.72 -5.53 -9.22
CA THR A 372 0.87 -4.59 -8.48
C THR A 372 -0.10 -3.89 -9.42
N TYR A 373 -1.38 -4.19 -9.29
CA TYR A 373 -2.47 -3.52 -10.01
C TYR A 373 -2.82 -2.23 -9.28
N ILE A 374 -2.88 -1.13 -10.01
CA ILE A 374 -3.10 0.23 -9.50
C ILE A 374 -4.26 0.87 -10.26
N TRP A 375 -5.19 1.50 -9.54
CA TRP A 375 -6.36 2.15 -10.14
C TRP A 375 -6.79 3.40 -9.35
N ILE A 376 -7.70 4.16 -9.94
CA ILE A 376 -8.30 5.36 -9.37
C ILE A 376 -9.70 5.01 -8.85
N ASP A 377 -9.98 5.34 -7.59
CA ASP A 377 -11.26 5.08 -6.95
C ASP A 377 -12.33 6.13 -7.28
N GLY A 378 -13.54 5.98 -6.72
CA GLY A 378 -14.67 6.90 -6.94
C GLY A 378 -14.50 8.30 -6.36
N ARG A 379 -13.46 8.55 -5.56
CA ARG A 379 -13.09 9.86 -4.99
C ARG A 379 -11.75 10.37 -5.54
N ASN A 380 -11.26 9.82 -6.65
CA ASN A 380 -9.97 10.16 -7.26
C ASN A 380 -8.74 9.84 -6.39
N GLY A 381 -8.87 8.89 -5.47
CA GLY A 381 -7.76 8.33 -4.69
C GLY A 381 -7.10 7.13 -5.37
N LEU A 382 -5.79 6.97 -5.17
CA LEU A 382 -5.03 5.82 -5.69
C LEU A 382 -5.23 4.59 -4.81
N ARG A 383 -5.48 3.45 -5.45
CA ARG A 383 -5.61 2.14 -4.81
C ARG A 383 -4.67 1.13 -5.44
N SER A 384 -4.23 0.14 -4.67
CA SER A 384 -3.40 -0.93 -5.20
C SER A 384 -3.55 -2.27 -4.50
N LYS A 385 -3.31 -3.34 -5.25
CA LYS A 385 -3.14 -4.70 -4.72
C LYS A 385 -2.22 -5.53 -5.58
N THR A 386 -1.62 -6.56 -4.99
CA THR A 386 -0.58 -7.36 -5.65
C THR A 386 -1.07 -8.76 -5.97
N LYS A 387 -0.84 -9.20 -7.21
CA LYS A 387 -1.02 -10.58 -7.66
C LYS A 387 0.35 -11.26 -7.83
N THR A 388 0.43 -12.54 -7.49
CA THR A 388 1.58 -13.37 -7.86
C THR A 388 1.30 -14.12 -9.16
N VAL A 389 2.28 -14.12 -10.07
CA VAL A 389 2.24 -14.85 -11.34
C VAL A 389 3.49 -15.70 -11.50
N SER A 390 3.37 -16.81 -12.24
CA SER A 390 4.45 -17.78 -12.43
C SER A 390 5.47 -17.39 -13.51
N SER A 391 5.12 -16.46 -14.39
CA SER A 391 5.97 -16.04 -15.51
C SER A 391 6.05 -14.52 -15.62
N ILE A 392 7.20 -14.03 -16.10
CA ILE A 392 7.43 -12.61 -16.33
C ILE A 392 6.54 -12.16 -17.51
N PRO A 393 5.57 -11.25 -17.30
CA PRO A 393 4.75 -10.74 -18.39
C PRO A 393 5.60 -9.87 -19.31
N LYS A 394 5.43 -10.02 -20.63
CA LYS A 394 6.15 -9.23 -21.63
C LYS A 394 5.32 -8.04 -22.10
N ASN A 395 4.01 -8.24 -22.22
CA ASN A 395 3.05 -7.24 -22.68
C ASN A 395 1.90 -7.07 -21.68
N VAL A 396 1.23 -5.92 -21.74
CA VAL A 396 0.04 -5.65 -20.92
C VAL A 396 -1.08 -6.68 -21.16
N THR A 397 -1.19 -7.19 -22.39
CA THR A 397 -2.17 -8.23 -22.78
C THR A 397 -1.91 -9.60 -22.16
N ASP A 398 -0.70 -9.83 -21.63
CA ASP A 398 -0.37 -11.09 -20.94
C ASP A 398 -0.94 -11.11 -19.51
N LEU A 399 -1.42 -9.97 -19.02
CA LEU A 399 -1.91 -9.80 -17.66
C LEU A 399 -3.40 -10.13 -17.57
N PRO A 400 -3.83 -10.91 -16.57
CA PRO A 400 -5.24 -11.22 -16.39
C PRO A 400 -6.03 -9.97 -15.98
N ILE A 401 -7.28 -9.91 -16.43
CA ILE A 401 -8.29 -9.05 -15.81
C ILE A 401 -8.44 -9.49 -14.36
N TRP A 402 -8.59 -8.54 -13.46
CA TRP A 402 -8.86 -8.81 -12.05
C TRP A 402 -10.09 -8.03 -11.59
N ASN A 403 -10.50 -8.17 -10.34
CA ASN A 403 -11.66 -7.51 -9.77
C ASN A 403 -11.37 -7.12 -8.32
N PHE A 404 -12.14 -6.19 -7.77
CA PHE A 404 -12.11 -5.80 -6.37
C PHE A 404 -13.51 -5.40 -5.91
N ASP A 405 -13.67 -5.24 -4.58
CA ASP A 405 -14.91 -4.74 -3.99
C ASP A 405 -15.04 -3.22 -4.18
N GLY A 406 -15.86 -2.82 -5.16
CA GLY A 406 -16.16 -1.44 -5.49
C GLY A 406 -16.97 -0.69 -4.42
N SER A 407 -17.60 -1.40 -3.48
CA SER A 407 -18.35 -0.77 -2.39
C SER A 407 -17.42 -0.11 -1.37
N SER A 408 -16.20 -0.64 -1.26
CA SER A 408 -15.12 -0.11 -0.41
C SER A 408 -14.30 1.01 -1.08
N THR A 409 -14.64 1.38 -2.32
CA THR A 409 -13.91 2.37 -3.13
C THR A 409 -14.81 3.42 -3.78
N TYR A 410 -16.08 3.52 -3.35
CA TYR A 410 -17.07 4.49 -3.87
C TYR A 410 -17.39 4.29 -5.36
N GLN A 411 -17.26 3.08 -5.89
CA GLN A 411 -17.48 2.78 -7.31
C GLN A 411 -18.72 1.91 -7.55
N SER A 412 -19.29 1.30 -6.51
CA SER A 412 -20.54 0.54 -6.60
C SER A 412 -21.34 0.64 -5.31
N THR A 413 -22.66 0.55 -5.42
CA THR A 413 -23.57 0.44 -4.26
C THR A 413 -24.33 -0.88 -4.32
N GLY A 414 -24.63 -1.48 -3.16
CA GLY A 414 -25.50 -2.66 -3.07
C GLY A 414 -24.78 -4.01 -3.14
N LYS A 415 -25.53 -5.07 -3.53
CA LYS A 415 -25.10 -6.48 -3.45
C LYS A 415 -24.19 -6.93 -4.61
N ASN A 416 -24.17 -6.19 -5.72
CA ASN A 416 -23.29 -6.46 -6.86
C ASN A 416 -22.18 -5.41 -6.87
N ALA A 417 -21.13 -5.69 -6.10
CA ALA A 417 -20.07 -4.73 -5.81
C ALA A 417 -18.78 -5.00 -6.62
N ASP A 418 -18.75 -6.02 -7.46
CA ASP A 418 -17.56 -6.34 -8.24
C ASP A 418 -17.28 -5.26 -9.29
N VAL A 419 -16.09 -4.67 -9.21
CA VAL A 419 -15.53 -3.78 -10.23
C VAL A 419 -14.29 -4.44 -10.80
N TYR A 420 -14.15 -4.40 -12.12
CA TYR A 420 -13.10 -5.09 -12.85
C TYR A 420 -11.95 -4.14 -13.22
N LEU A 421 -10.73 -4.65 -13.10
CA LEU A 421 -9.47 -3.99 -13.44
C LEU A 421 -9.01 -4.47 -14.81
N LEU A 422 -8.96 -3.55 -15.77
CA LEU A 422 -8.43 -3.77 -17.10
C LEU A 422 -7.00 -3.21 -17.18
N PRO A 423 -5.95 -4.05 -17.28
CA PRO A 423 -4.58 -3.58 -17.46
C PRO A 423 -4.43 -2.70 -18.71
N ILE A 424 -3.85 -1.51 -18.55
CA ILE A 424 -3.67 -0.56 -19.67
C ILE A 424 -2.21 -0.17 -19.90
N ARG A 425 -1.38 -0.15 -18.87
CA ARG A 425 0.04 0.18 -18.99
C ARG A 425 0.86 -0.47 -17.89
N MET A 426 2.02 -1.00 -18.27
CA MET A 426 2.93 -1.71 -17.39
C MET A 426 4.24 -0.93 -17.22
N TYR A 427 4.71 -0.85 -15.99
CA TYR A 427 5.93 -0.16 -15.58
C TYR A 427 6.84 -1.13 -14.81
N ARG A 428 8.13 -0.80 -14.73
CA ARG A 428 9.04 -1.51 -13.82
C ARG A 428 8.70 -1.11 -12.39
N ASP A 429 8.77 -2.04 -11.45
CA ASP A 429 8.49 -1.78 -10.03
C ASP A 429 9.77 -1.31 -9.30
N PRO A 430 9.87 -0.02 -8.92
CA PRO A 430 11.06 0.52 -8.25
C PRO A 430 11.19 0.09 -6.79
N PHE A 431 10.12 -0.41 -6.16
CA PHE A 431 10.11 -0.82 -4.77
C PHE A 431 10.61 -2.26 -4.63
N ARG A 432 10.20 -3.12 -5.58
CA ARG A 432 10.50 -4.56 -5.54
C ARG A 432 11.62 -4.99 -6.48
N GLY A 433 11.99 -4.14 -7.45
CA GLY A 433 13.07 -4.39 -8.39
C GLY A 433 12.86 -5.62 -9.29
N GLY A 434 13.90 -5.97 -10.05
CA GLY A 434 13.96 -7.20 -10.84
C GLY A 434 12.79 -7.36 -11.82
N ASN A 435 12.16 -8.53 -11.80
CA ASN A 435 11.12 -8.88 -12.77
C ASN A 435 9.71 -8.37 -12.42
N ASN A 436 9.55 -7.73 -11.26
CA ASN A 436 8.27 -7.21 -10.77
C ASN A 436 7.74 -6.06 -11.63
N LYS A 437 6.42 -5.84 -11.57
CA LYS A 437 5.73 -4.83 -12.38
C LYS A 437 4.70 -4.04 -11.58
N LEU A 438 4.59 -2.76 -11.89
CA LEU A 438 3.43 -1.95 -11.59
C LEU A 438 2.53 -1.90 -12.83
N VAL A 439 1.22 -1.95 -12.64
CA VAL A 439 0.25 -2.00 -13.73
C VAL A 439 -0.87 -1.02 -13.45
N LEU A 440 -0.94 0.05 -14.25
CA LEU A 440 -2.08 0.95 -14.24
C LEU A 440 -3.26 0.25 -14.90
N CYS A 441 -4.46 0.41 -14.31
CA CYS A 441 -5.69 -0.21 -14.77
C CYS A 441 -6.81 0.81 -15.01
N GLU A 442 -7.65 0.55 -16.01
CA GLU A 442 -8.99 1.11 -16.09
C GLU A 442 -9.96 0.30 -15.22
N THR A 443 -11.06 0.93 -14.82
CA THR A 443 -12.14 0.29 -14.04
C THR A 443 -13.43 0.22 -14.84
N VAL A 444 -14.05 -0.96 -14.87
CA VAL A 444 -15.34 -1.23 -15.53
C VAL A 444 -16.27 -2.02 -14.61
N ASP A 445 -17.57 -1.88 -14.83
CA ASP A 445 -18.61 -2.66 -14.15
C ASP A 445 -18.77 -4.07 -14.74
N ASP A 446 -19.72 -4.84 -14.20
CA ASP A 446 -20.08 -6.19 -14.64
C ASP A 446 -20.58 -6.26 -16.10
N LYS A 447 -20.98 -5.12 -16.68
CA LYS A 447 -21.40 -4.98 -18.07
C LYS A 447 -20.28 -4.44 -18.96
N GLN A 448 -19.04 -4.41 -18.48
CA GLN A 448 -17.87 -3.86 -19.18
C GLN A 448 -18.01 -2.35 -19.50
N LYS A 449 -18.89 -1.64 -18.80
CA LYS A 449 -19.04 -0.19 -18.95
C LYS A 449 -18.04 0.49 -18.02
N ALA A 450 -17.38 1.54 -18.53
CA ALA A 450 -16.49 2.38 -17.74
C ALA A 450 -17.21 2.89 -16.47
N THR A 451 -16.58 2.71 -15.30
CA THR A 451 -17.09 3.27 -14.05
C THR A 451 -17.08 4.80 -14.10
N MET A 452 -17.85 5.46 -13.23
CA MET A 452 -17.92 6.92 -13.16
C MET A 452 -16.55 7.61 -13.01
N SER A 453 -15.62 7.02 -12.25
CA SER A 453 -14.25 7.54 -12.08
C SER A 453 -13.27 7.18 -13.21
N ASN A 454 -13.69 6.40 -14.21
CA ASN A 454 -12.85 6.05 -15.36
C ASN A 454 -12.94 7.14 -16.43
N THR A 455 -12.31 8.28 -16.15
CA THR A 455 -12.20 9.44 -17.05
C THR A 455 -11.23 9.19 -18.21
N ARG A 456 -10.29 8.26 -18.03
CA ARG A 456 -9.37 7.80 -19.07
C ARG A 456 -10.09 7.31 -20.30
N HIS A 457 -11.20 6.59 -20.14
CA HIS A 457 -11.95 6.00 -21.25
C HIS A 457 -12.40 7.06 -22.28
N SER A 458 -12.98 8.18 -21.80
CA SER A 458 -13.36 9.31 -22.67
C SER A 458 -12.13 9.99 -23.27
N CYS A 459 -11.13 10.29 -22.42
CA CYS A 459 -9.93 11.00 -22.84
C CYS A 459 -9.21 10.24 -23.96
N LYS A 460 -9.05 8.93 -23.82
CA LYS A 460 -8.44 8.08 -24.85
C LYS A 460 -9.19 8.16 -26.18
N LYS A 461 -10.52 8.10 -26.15
CA LYS A 461 -11.35 8.18 -27.37
C LYS A 461 -11.15 9.52 -28.10
N ILE A 462 -11.01 10.61 -27.36
CA ILE A 462 -10.75 11.94 -27.92
C ILE A 462 -9.32 12.07 -28.43
N MET A 463 -8.33 11.58 -27.67
CA MET A 463 -6.92 11.57 -28.09
C MET A 463 -6.72 10.77 -29.39
N ASP A 464 -7.45 9.66 -29.57
CA ASP A 464 -7.39 8.85 -30.77
C ASP A 464 -7.97 9.59 -32.00
N GLN A 465 -9.00 10.45 -31.83
CA GLN A 465 -9.57 11.26 -32.92
C GLN A 465 -8.59 12.31 -33.46
N VAL A 466 -7.79 12.91 -32.58
CA VAL A 466 -6.82 13.96 -32.94
C VAL A 466 -5.39 13.44 -33.06
N LYS A 467 -5.19 12.13 -33.26
CA LYS A 467 -3.85 11.53 -33.31
C LYS A 467 -2.92 12.18 -34.34
N HIS A 468 -3.47 12.71 -35.42
CA HIS A 468 -2.77 13.43 -36.50
C HIS A 468 -2.22 14.81 -36.06
N GLU A 469 -2.81 15.45 -35.05
CA GLU A 469 -2.31 16.70 -34.47
C GLU A 469 -1.04 16.49 -33.62
N GLU A 470 -0.74 15.24 -33.27
CA GLU A 470 0.37 14.84 -32.40
C GLU A 470 0.48 15.69 -31.11
N PRO A 471 -0.58 15.72 -30.28
CA PRO A 471 -0.60 16.54 -29.09
C PRO A 471 0.43 16.07 -28.06
N TRP A 472 1.24 16.99 -27.57
CA TRP A 472 2.21 16.79 -26.49
C TRP A 472 1.81 17.58 -25.27
N PHE A 473 1.96 16.95 -24.11
CA PHE A 473 1.69 17.54 -22.81
C PHE A 473 2.90 17.42 -21.89
N GLY A 474 3.10 18.41 -21.03
CA GLY A 474 3.94 18.30 -19.85
C GLY A 474 3.23 18.90 -18.64
N ILE A 475 3.22 18.23 -17.49
CA ILE A 475 2.55 18.71 -16.29
C ILE A 475 3.56 18.92 -15.16
N GLU A 476 3.55 20.12 -14.58
CA GLU A 476 4.32 20.54 -13.42
C GLU A 476 3.51 20.25 -12.15
N GLN A 477 3.69 19.08 -11.54
CA GLN A 477 2.93 18.67 -10.36
C GLN A 477 3.55 19.25 -9.09
N GLU A 478 2.89 20.25 -8.50
CA GLU A 478 3.23 20.75 -7.17
C GLU A 478 2.49 19.97 -6.09
N TYR A 479 3.09 19.82 -4.90
CA TYR A 479 2.53 19.08 -3.77
C TYR A 479 3.14 19.55 -2.44
N PHE A 480 2.47 19.25 -1.33
CA PHE A 480 3.01 19.43 0.01
C PHE A 480 3.24 18.09 0.69
N MET A 481 4.32 18.02 1.47
CA MET A 481 4.59 16.95 2.42
C MET A 481 4.07 17.34 3.80
N LEU A 482 3.34 16.42 4.43
CA LEU A 482 2.74 16.57 5.75
C LEU A 482 3.30 15.48 6.69
N ASP A 483 3.25 15.74 7.99
CA ASP A 483 3.43 14.68 8.99
C ASP A 483 2.21 13.74 8.94
N ALA A 484 2.41 12.43 8.74
CA ALA A 484 1.30 11.47 8.62
C ALA A 484 0.43 11.39 9.90
N TYR A 485 0.97 11.78 11.06
CA TYR A 485 0.25 11.78 12.33
C TYR A 485 -0.34 13.16 12.68
N ASP A 486 -0.06 14.19 11.88
CA ASP A 486 -0.56 15.55 12.03
C ASP A 486 -0.88 16.14 10.65
N LYS A 487 -2.04 15.75 10.11
CA LYS A 487 -2.46 16.00 8.72
C LYS A 487 -2.64 17.48 8.39
N ASP A 488 -2.72 18.35 9.40
CA ASP A 488 -2.87 19.79 9.21
C ASP A 488 -1.52 20.52 9.24
N ARG A 489 -0.41 19.78 9.37
CA ARG A 489 0.92 20.35 9.58
C ARG A 489 1.89 19.93 8.48
N PRO A 490 2.21 20.86 7.55
CA PRO A 490 3.26 20.61 6.58
C PRO A 490 4.65 20.44 7.22
N LEU A 491 5.49 19.67 6.55
CA LEU A 491 6.79 19.29 7.07
C LEU A 491 7.69 20.52 7.24
N GLY A 492 8.31 20.64 8.43
CA GLY A 492 9.16 21.77 8.79
C GLY A 492 8.42 22.98 9.35
N TRP A 493 7.08 22.94 9.44
CA TRP A 493 6.30 24.02 10.05
C TRP A 493 6.35 23.93 11.59
N SER A 494 6.43 25.09 12.24
CA SER A 494 6.34 25.18 13.70
C SER A 494 4.92 24.86 14.18
N LYS A 495 4.76 24.46 15.45
CA LYS A 495 3.42 24.27 16.04
C LYS A 495 2.63 25.56 16.20
N ASP A 496 3.33 26.68 16.30
CA ASP A 496 2.75 27.98 16.69
C ASP A 496 2.49 28.90 15.49
N GLY A 497 2.69 28.45 14.24
CA GLY A 497 2.28 29.21 13.07
C GLY A 497 2.96 28.87 11.75
N ASN A 498 2.38 29.44 10.68
CA ASN A 498 2.82 29.35 9.28
C ASN A 498 4.26 29.87 9.13
N PRO A 499 5.11 29.23 8.31
CA PRO A 499 6.42 29.76 7.99
C PRO A 499 6.28 31.11 7.27
N SER A 500 7.28 31.98 7.44
CA SER A 500 7.32 33.25 6.73
C SER A 500 7.32 33.00 5.21
N PRO A 501 6.37 33.53 4.43
CA PRO A 501 6.23 33.26 3.00
C PRO A 501 7.32 33.87 2.10
N MET A 502 8.29 34.60 2.66
CA MET A 502 9.35 35.32 1.91
C MET A 502 10.78 34.84 2.22
N GLU A 503 10.93 33.73 2.94
CA GLU A 503 12.23 33.10 3.19
C GLU A 503 12.77 32.39 1.93
N PRO A 504 14.09 32.17 1.79
CA PRO A 504 14.72 31.63 0.59
C PRO A 504 14.52 30.09 0.46
N TYR A 505 13.26 29.65 0.36
CA TYR A 505 12.87 28.25 0.21
C TYR A 505 12.92 27.77 -1.24
N TYR A 506 12.46 28.60 -2.19
CA TYR A 506 12.45 28.26 -3.61
C TYR A 506 13.86 27.97 -4.11
N LEU A 507 14.07 26.78 -4.68
CA LEU A 507 15.41 26.26 -5.05
C LEU A 507 16.45 26.33 -3.90
N GLY A 508 15.99 26.35 -2.66
CA GLY A 508 16.82 26.50 -1.47
C GLY A 508 17.69 25.27 -1.19
N LEU A 509 18.89 25.52 -0.65
CA LEU A 509 19.83 24.51 -0.17
C LEU A 509 20.07 24.70 1.33
N GLY A 510 20.18 23.58 2.07
CA GLY A 510 20.44 23.57 3.51
C GLY A 510 19.23 23.08 4.32
N ALA A 511 19.51 22.43 5.45
CA ALA A 511 18.50 21.78 6.29
C ALA A 511 17.46 22.74 6.89
N ASN A 512 17.78 24.04 6.99
CA ASN A 512 16.86 25.08 7.47
C ASN A 512 15.97 25.68 6.37
N ARG A 513 16.20 25.33 5.10
CA ARG A 513 15.51 25.93 3.94
C ARG A 513 14.76 24.92 3.10
N ASN A 514 15.01 23.63 3.32
CA ASN A 514 14.50 22.58 2.46
C ASN A 514 14.25 21.30 3.28
N TYR A 515 12.97 20.95 3.43
CA TYR A 515 12.51 19.75 4.13
C TYR A 515 11.94 18.76 3.12
N GLY A 516 12.30 17.48 3.24
CA GLY A 516 11.77 16.42 2.38
C GLY A 516 12.54 16.14 1.09
N ARG A 517 13.76 16.71 0.92
CA ARG A 517 14.60 16.45 -0.28
C ARG A 517 14.78 14.96 -0.58
N ILE A 518 14.95 14.16 0.46
CA ILE A 518 15.07 12.71 0.31
C ILE A 518 13.88 12.08 -0.43
N VAL A 519 12.65 12.54 -0.16
CA VAL A 519 11.45 12.06 -0.85
C VAL A 519 11.50 12.47 -2.32
N SER A 520 11.82 13.74 -2.62
CA SER A 520 11.94 14.25 -3.99
C SER A 520 13.04 13.52 -4.80
N ASP A 521 14.25 13.41 -4.26
CA ASP A 521 15.38 12.77 -4.94
C ASP A 521 15.14 11.27 -5.20
N LEU A 522 14.54 10.57 -4.22
CA LEU A 522 14.22 9.16 -4.38
C LEU A 522 13.04 8.93 -5.31
N HIS A 523 12.02 9.80 -5.27
CA HIS A 523 10.89 9.76 -6.21
C HIS A 523 11.34 9.96 -7.65
N LEU A 524 12.23 10.92 -7.91
CA LEU A 524 12.83 11.14 -9.22
C LEU A 524 13.51 9.87 -9.74
N ARG A 525 14.35 9.23 -8.91
CA ARG A 525 15.03 7.97 -9.26
C ARG A 525 14.06 6.82 -9.52
N ALA A 526 13.05 6.68 -8.66
CA ALA A 526 12.04 5.65 -8.77
C ALA A 526 11.21 5.81 -10.06
N CYS A 527 10.83 7.04 -10.42
CA CYS A 527 10.14 7.33 -11.67
C CYS A 527 11.00 7.02 -12.90
N LEU A 528 12.28 7.41 -12.89
CA LEU A 528 13.23 7.09 -13.97
C LEU A 528 13.40 5.58 -14.12
N TYR A 529 13.53 4.84 -13.02
CA TYR A 529 13.60 3.38 -13.04
C TYR A 529 12.32 2.75 -13.58
N ALA A 530 11.15 3.26 -13.18
CA ALA A 530 9.85 2.79 -13.66
C ALA A 530 9.62 3.04 -15.15
N GLY A 531 10.39 3.96 -15.76
CA GLY A 531 10.26 4.38 -17.16
C GLY A 531 9.27 5.53 -17.37
N ILE A 532 8.94 6.27 -16.31
CA ILE A 532 8.12 7.47 -16.37
C ILE A 532 8.97 8.63 -16.91
N LYS A 533 8.40 9.43 -17.82
CA LYS A 533 9.07 10.59 -18.43
C LYS A 533 9.11 11.78 -17.49
N VAL A 534 9.76 11.66 -16.33
CA VAL A 534 10.02 12.81 -15.45
C VAL A 534 11.14 13.66 -16.04
N ALA A 535 10.89 14.97 -16.20
CA ALA A 535 11.82 15.94 -16.77
C ALA A 535 12.67 16.65 -15.71
N GLY A 536 12.19 16.75 -14.47
CA GLY A 536 12.89 17.45 -13.40
C GLY A 536 12.12 17.49 -12.07
N THR A 537 12.73 18.16 -11.09
CA THR A 537 12.13 18.46 -9.78
C THR A 537 12.76 19.71 -9.18
N ASN A 538 12.01 20.43 -8.35
CA ASN A 538 12.48 21.59 -7.59
C ASN A 538 11.76 21.71 -6.25
N ALA A 539 12.43 22.38 -5.30
CA ALA A 539 11.77 22.87 -4.10
C ALA A 539 10.99 24.15 -4.42
N GLU A 540 9.77 24.24 -3.91
CA GLU A 540 8.86 25.33 -4.19
C GLU A 540 8.93 26.47 -3.16
N GLY A 541 8.06 27.46 -3.29
CA GLY A 541 8.04 28.68 -2.47
C GLY A 541 7.75 28.49 -0.98
N SER A 542 7.47 27.29 -0.48
CA SER A 542 7.19 27.04 0.94
C SER A 542 7.91 25.80 1.50
N LEU A 543 8.13 25.77 2.82
CA LEU A 543 8.68 24.60 3.51
C LEU A 543 7.76 23.39 3.34
N GLY A 544 8.35 22.29 2.89
CA GLY A 544 7.64 21.04 2.61
C GLY A 544 6.90 21.05 1.26
N GLN A 545 6.95 22.13 0.49
CA GLN A 545 6.38 22.22 -0.85
C GLN A 545 7.42 21.85 -1.91
N TRP A 546 7.01 21.02 -2.87
CA TRP A 546 7.87 20.52 -3.93
C TRP A 546 7.11 20.43 -5.24
N GLU A 547 7.88 20.36 -6.32
CA GLU A 547 7.39 20.14 -7.67
C GLU A 547 8.19 19.04 -8.36
N TYR A 548 7.54 18.27 -9.23
CA TYR A 548 8.18 17.46 -10.25
C TYR A 548 7.44 17.61 -11.59
N GLN A 549 8.16 17.49 -12.69
CA GLN A 549 7.60 17.68 -14.02
C GLN A 549 7.51 16.36 -14.78
N VAL A 550 6.34 16.01 -15.30
CA VAL A 550 6.12 14.82 -16.15
C VAL A 550 5.90 15.28 -17.59
N GLY A 551 6.70 14.79 -18.52
CA GLY A 551 6.58 15.05 -19.96
C GLY A 551 7.91 15.41 -20.64
N PRO A 552 7.90 15.69 -21.96
CA PRO A 552 6.72 15.68 -22.83
C PRO A 552 6.16 14.26 -23.08
N CYS A 553 4.85 14.10 -22.90
CA CYS A 553 4.09 12.87 -23.16
C CYS A 553 3.13 13.06 -24.33
N LYS A 554 2.96 12.05 -25.19
CA LYS A 554 2.07 12.13 -26.36
C LYS A 554 0.67 11.65 -25.99
N GLY A 555 -0.33 12.51 -26.18
CA GLY A 555 -1.74 12.18 -25.96
C GLY A 555 -2.00 11.55 -24.58
N ILE A 556 -2.61 10.36 -24.57
CA ILE A 556 -3.04 9.66 -23.34
C ILE A 556 -1.91 9.35 -22.35
N GLU A 557 -0.66 9.30 -22.82
CA GLU A 557 0.50 8.95 -21.99
C GLU A 557 0.69 9.90 -20.80
N ILE A 558 0.26 11.18 -20.91
CA ILE A 558 0.43 12.16 -19.82
C ILE A 558 -0.39 11.79 -18.58
N GLY A 559 -1.63 11.32 -18.79
CA GLY A 559 -2.49 10.90 -17.69
C GLY A 559 -1.99 9.61 -17.06
N ASP A 560 -1.59 8.64 -17.89
CA ASP A 560 -1.03 7.38 -17.41
C ASP A 560 0.22 7.62 -16.54
N ASP A 561 1.16 8.44 -17.03
CA ASP A 561 2.45 8.69 -16.38
C ASP A 561 2.32 9.59 -15.13
N LEU A 562 1.42 10.58 -15.12
CA LEU A 562 1.19 11.40 -13.93
C LEU A 562 0.50 10.62 -12.80
N TRP A 563 -0.50 9.79 -13.12
CA TRP A 563 -1.12 8.94 -12.09
C TRP A 563 -0.13 7.94 -11.51
N MET A 564 0.71 7.33 -12.35
CA MET A 564 1.74 6.42 -11.87
C MET A 564 2.83 7.14 -11.07
N SER A 565 3.22 8.36 -11.44
CA SER A 565 4.20 9.12 -10.65
C SER A 565 3.63 9.53 -9.29
N ARG A 566 2.33 9.87 -9.20
CA ARG A 566 1.64 10.13 -7.92
C ARG A 566 1.62 8.87 -7.05
N TYR A 567 1.35 7.70 -7.63
CA TYR A 567 1.43 6.41 -6.92
C TYR A 567 2.82 6.16 -6.34
N ILE A 568 3.87 6.36 -7.15
CA ILE A 568 5.24 6.16 -6.68
C ILE A 568 5.58 7.15 -5.56
N LEU A 569 5.13 8.41 -5.66
CA LEU A 569 5.38 9.43 -4.64
C LEU A 569 4.72 9.07 -3.31
N GLU A 570 3.43 8.75 -3.31
CA GLU A 570 2.69 8.39 -2.10
C GLU A 570 3.19 7.09 -1.48
N ARG A 571 3.45 6.07 -2.30
CA ARG A 571 4.00 4.79 -1.83
C ARG A 571 5.38 4.98 -1.22
N LEU A 572 6.24 5.81 -1.81
CA LEU A 572 7.56 6.09 -1.25
C LEU A 572 7.50 6.86 0.07
N ALA A 573 6.63 7.87 0.14
CA ALA A 573 6.44 8.68 1.34
C ALA A 573 5.84 7.87 2.51
N GLU A 574 5.06 6.83 2.21
CA GLU A 574 4.52 5.86 3.17
C GLU A 574 5.61 5.27 4.08
N ASP A 575 6.74 4.85 3.52
CA ASP A 575 7.84 4.24 4.27
C ASP A 575 8.56 5.23 5.21
N LEU A 576 8.34 6.54 5.00
CA LEU A 576 8.94 7.62 5.78
C LEU A 576 7.94 8.28 6.74
N ASN A 577 6.73 7.72 6.88
CA ASN A 577 5.62 8.32 7.63
C ASN A 577 5.33 9.78 7.20
N ILE A 578 5.50 10.06 5.91
CA ILE A 578 5.21 11.35 5.31
C ILE A 578 3.95 11.19 4.48
N ALA A 579 2.98 12.06 4.71
CA ALA A 579 1.80 12.15 3.90
C ALA A 579 1.99 13.16 2.76
N ILE A 580 1.42 12.86 1.61
CA ILE A 580 1.43 13.76 0.45
C ILE A 580 0.03 14.35 0.33
N THR A 581 -0.03 15.66 0.11
CA THR A 581 -1.27 16.34 -0.24
C THR A 581 -1.11 17.13 -1.53
N TYR A 582 -2.12 17.02 -2.40
CA TYR A 582 -2.29 17.83 -3.59
C TYR A 582 -3.33 18.94 -3.36
N GLU A 583 -3.62 19.27 -2.10
CA GLU A 583 -4.52 20.37 -1.78
C GLU A 583 -3.99 21.68 -2.38
N PRO A 584 -4.76 22.38 -3.23
CA PRO A 584 -4.29 23.59 -3.92
C PRO A 584 -3.92 24.73 -2.97
N LYS A 585 -4.40 24.70 -1.71
CA LYS A 585 -4.10 25.70 -0.70
C LYS A 585 -4.09 25.11 0.72
N VAL A 586 -2.91 24.78 1.24
CA VAL A 586 -2.73 24.18 2.58
C VAL A 586 -2.77 25.17 3.75
N GLY A 587 -2.70 26.48 3.48
CA GLY A 587 -2.67 27.49 4.54
C GLY A 587 -2.91 28.92 4.05
N LYS A 588 -3.30 29.80 4.98
CA LYS A 588 -3.45 31.23 4.71
C LYS A 588 -2.06 31.87 4.52
N ASN A 589 -1.94 32.77 3.54
CA ASN A 589 -0.72 33.53 3.25
C ASN A 589 0.52 32.69 2.86
N VAL A 590 0.33 31.44 2.39
CA VAL A 590 1.39 30.62 1.80
C VAL A 590 1.14 30.45 0.30
N PHE A 591 2.17 30.18 -0.50
CA PHE A 591 1.99 29.82 -1.90
C PHE A 591 1.02 28.63 -2.05
N GLY A 592 0.19 28.67 -3.09
CA GLY A 592 -0.68 27.55 -3.41
C GLY A 592 0.04 26.54 -4.30
N SER A 593 -0.55 25.36 -4.46
CA SER A 593 -0.01 24.29 -5.30
C SER A 593 -0.79 24.14 -6.61
N GLY A 594 -0.12 24.29 -7.75
CA GLY A 594 -0.66 24.13 -9.10
C GLY A 594 -0.32 22.79 -9.77
N ALA A 595 -0.90 22.60 -10.97
CA ALA A 595 -0.50 21.57 -11.91
C ALA A 595 -0.34 22.17 -13.31
N HIS A 596 0.62 23.09 -13.49
CA HIS A 596 0.72 23.84 -14.75
C HIS A 596 0.89 22.87 -15.92
N THR A 597 0.08 23.06 -16.95
CA THR A 597 -0.02 22.13 -18.07
C THR A 597 0.52 22.79 -19.33
N ASN A 598 1.70 22.35 -19.74
CA ASN A 598 2.35 22.69 -20.98
C ASN A 598 1.71 21.90 -22.13
N PHE A 599 1.32 22.56 -23.23
CA PHE A 599 0.63 21.93 -24.35
C PHE A 599 1.12 22.42 -25.72
N SER A 600 1.26 21.49 -26.66
CA SER A 600 1.51 21.80 -28.07
C SER A 600 0.95 20.74 -29.02
N THR A 601 0.55 21.16 -30.22
CA THR A 601 0.36 20.26 -31.39
C THR A 601 1.60 20.28 -32.28
N LYS A 602 1.64 19.42 -33.29
CA LYS A 602 2.68 19.44 -34.32
C LYS A 602 2.83 20.83 -34.96
N SER A 603 1.72 21.44 -35.36
CA SER A 603 1.70 22.77 -35.99
C SER A 603 2.21 23.88 -35.07
N MET A 604 1.99 23.78 -33.76
CA MET A 604 2.56 24.74 -32.79
C MET A 604 4.09 24.61 -32.66
N ARG A 605 4.65 23.42 -32.85
CA ARG A 605 6.08 23.13 -32.70
C ARG A 605 6.90 23.43 -33.96
N GLU A 606 6.28 23.45 -35.13
CA GLU A 606 6.94 23.75 -36.40
C GLU A 606 7.22 25.26 -36.57
N PRO A 607 8.22 25.66 -37.41
CA PRO A 607 8.53 27.07 -37.64
C PRO A 607 7.30 27.90 -38.03
N GLY A 608 7.09 29.03 -37.35
CA GLY A 608 5.88 29.86 -37.49
C GLY A 608 4.70 29.41 -36.61
N GLY A 609 4.86 28.36 -35.81
CA GLY A 609 3.83 27.78 -34.96
C GLY A 609 3.30 28.67 -33.84
N LEU A 610 3.98 29.79 -33.52
CA LEU A 610 3.46 30.82 -32.60
C LEU A 610 2.09 31.33 -33.04
N LYS A 611 1.85 31.39 -34.37
CA LYS A 611 0.52 31.74 -34.91
C LYS A 611 -0.57 30.80 -34.36
N HIS A 612 -0.32 29.49 -34.41
CA HIS A 612 -1.27 28.49 -33.92
C HIS A 612 -1.46 28.52 -32.40
N ILE A 613 -0.41 28.89 -31.65
CA ILE A 613 -0.52 29.15 -30.21
C ILE A 613 -1.47 30.33 -29.95
N LEU A 614 -1.31 31.44 -30.68
CA LEU A 614 -2.17 32.61 -30.53
C LEU A 614 -3.62 32.34 -30.97
N GLU A 615 -3.83 31.53 -32.00
CA GLU A 615 -5.16 31.07 -32.45
C GLU A 615 -5.90 30.24 -31.38
N ALA A 616 -5.18 29.61 -30.44
CA ALA A 616 -5.79 28.87 -29.35
C ALA A 616 -6.37 29.79 -28.25
N MET A 617 -5.89 31.03 -28.11
CA MET A 617 -6.26 31.91 -26.99
C MET A 617 -7.76 32.25 -26.95
N PRO A 618 -8.41 32.69 -28.06
CA PRO A 618 -9.84 32.99 -28.04
C PRO A 618 -10.71 31.76 -27.76
N LYS A 619 -10.24 30.56 -28.17
CA LYS A 619 -10.95 29.29 -27.89
C LYS A 619 -10.90 28.96 -26.40
N LEU A 620 -9.74 29.14 -25.76
CA LEU A 620 -9.55 28.93 -24.32
C LEU A 620 -10.29 29.98 -23.48
N GLU A 621 -10.34 31.23 -23.93
CA GLU A 621 -11.10 32.30 -23.29
C GLU A 621 -12.60 32.00 -23.29
N ARG A 622 -13.16 31.62 -24.44
CA ARG A 622 -14.57 31.24 -24.59
C ARG A 622 -14.98 30.11 -23.64
N ASN A 623 -14.07 29.15 -23.42
CA ASN A 623 -14.31 27.97 -22.59
C ASN A 623 -13.73 28.11 -21.17
N HIS A 624 -13.32 29.30 -20.75
CA HIS A 624 -12.63 29.51 -19.47
C HIS A 624 -13.42 28.95 -18.27
N LYS A 625 -14.71 29.26 -18.17
CA LYS A 625 -15.57 28.78 -17.07
C LYS A 625 -15.68 27.26 -17.02
N LEU A 626 -15.78 26.61 -18.19
CA LEU A 626 -15.86 25.15 -18.29
C LEU A 626 -14.56 24.51 -17.81
N HIS A 627 -13.40 25.05 -18.24
CA HIS A 627 -12.09 24.59 -17.77
C HIS A 627 -11.96 24.77 -16.25
N MET A 628 -12.29 25.94 -15.70
CA MET A 628 -12.18 26.20 -14.27
C MET A 628 -13.05 25.26 -13.42
N ALA A 629 -14.23 24.89 -13.91
CA ALA A 629 -15.11 23.93 -13.23
C ALA A 629 -14.55 22.49 -13.19
N HIS A 630 -13.53 22.18 -14.00
CA HIS A 630 -12.94 20.84 -14.12
C HIS A 630 -11.43 20.83 -13.84
N TYR A 631 -10.88 21.97 -13.43
CA TYR A 631 -9.46 22.16 -13.14
C TYR A 631 -9.15 22.01 -11.63
N ASP A 632 -10.08 21.40 -10.90
CA ASP A 632 -9.93 20.75 -9.60
C ASP A 632 -10.99 19.65 -9.44
N LEU A 633 -10.91 18.86 -8.37
CA LEU A 633 -11.83 17.75 -8.10
C LEU A 633 -13.18 18.17 -7.49
N SER A 634 -13.34 19.44 -7.12
CA SER A 634 -14.47 19.99 -6.37
C SER A 634 -15.24 21.03 -7.18
N GLY A 635 -15.23 20.93 -8.50
CA GLY A 635 -16.04 21.79 -9.38
C GLY A 635 -15.59 23.25 -9.45
N GLY A 636 -14.33 23.55 -9.10
CA GLY A 636 -13.79 24.91 -8.98
C GLY A 636 -13.63 25.39 -7.52
N ALA A 637 -14.22 24.69 -6.54
CA ALA A 637 -14.23 25.14 -5.16
C ALA A 637 -12.84 25.14 -4.52
N ASP A 638 -11.97 24.18 -4.87
CA ASP A 638 -10.63 24.09 -4.29
C ASP A 638 -9.69 25.13 -4.91
N ASN A 639 -9.76 25.26 -6.23
CA ASN A 639 -8.95 26.21 -6.96
C ASN A 639 -9.33 27.67 -6.64
N SER A 640 -10.59 27.92 -6.25
CA SER A 640 -11.02 29.23 -5.75
C SER A 640 -10.20 29.71 -4.54
N ARG A 641 -9.73 28.80 -3.67
CA ARG A 641 -8.88 29.13 -2.52
C ARG A 641 -7.45 29.47 -2.95
N ARG A 642 -6.96 28.81 -4.00
CA ARG A 642 -5.64 29.06 -4.60
C ARG A 642 -5.59 30.39 -5.35
N LEU A 643 -6.63 30.68 -6.13
CA LEU A 643 -6.75 31.82 -7.03
C LEU A 643 -7.62 32.97 -6.47
N ALA A 644 -7.78 33.01 -5.14
CA ALA A 644 -8.69 33.92 -4.44
C ALA A 644 -8.33 35.40 -4.54
N GLN A 645 -7.05 35.73 -4.76
CA GLN A 645 -6.54 37.10 -4.73
C GLN A 645 -5.48 37.34 -5.81
N PRO A 646 -5.30 38.60 -6.26
CA PRO A 646 -4.21 38.97 -7.16
C PRO A 646 -2.86 38.50 -6.60
N SER A 647 -2.13 37.75 -7.42
CA SER A 647 -0.85 37.16 -7.06
C SER A 647 0.15 37.48 -8.16
N PRO A 648 1.43 37.76 -7.83
CA PRO A 648 2.46 37.95 -8.85
C PRO A 648 2.74 36.68 -9.66
N VAL A 649 2.19 35.52 -9.27
CA VAL A 649 2.44 34.21 -9.89
C VAL A 649 1.19 33.47 -10.38
N THR A 650 -0.01 34.04 -10.19
CA THR A 650 -1.29 33.46 -10.66
C THR A 650 -2.33 34.53 -11.01
N ALA A 651 -3.18 34.24 -12.01
CA ALA A 651 -4.31 35.09 -12.40
C ALA A 651 -5.55 34.86 -11.50
N PRO A 652 -6.46 35.86 -11.36
CA PRO A 652 -7.77 35.65 -10.75
C PRO A 652 -8.58 34.54 -11.43
N MET A 653 -9.36 33.78 -10.67
CA MET A 653 -10.14 32.64 -11.16
C MET A 653 -11.23 33.00 -12.17
N ASP A 654 -11.77 34.22 -12.10
CA ASP A 654 -12.93 34.69 -12.89
C ASP A 654 -12.53 35.34 -14.23
N GLN A 655 -11.24 35.59 -14.43
CA GLN A 655 -10.72 36.33 -15.58
C GLN A 655 -9.73 35.49 -16.38
N PHE A 656 -10.02 35.32 -17.66
CA PHE A 656 -9.04 34.77 -18.58
C PHE A 656 -8.05 35.86 -19.01
N SER A 657 -6.77 35.50 -19.05
CA SER A 657 -5.72 36.38 -19.56
C SER A 657 -4.54 35.57 -20.07
N PHE A 658 -3.79 36.12 -21.02
CA PHE A 658 -2.55 35.52 -21.49
C PHE A 658 -1.43 36.56 -21.67
N GLY A 659 -0.18 36.09 -21.68
CA GLY A 659 0.97 36.98 -21.87
C GLY A 659 2.27 36.25 -22.16
N ILE A 660 3.21 36.94 -22.80
CA ILE A 660 4.54 36.42 -23.11
C ILE A 660 5.43 36.55 -21.87
N GLY A 661 5.86 35.42 -21.32
CA GLY A 661 6.72 35.36 -20.15
C GLY A 661 6.09 35.84 -18.84
N ASP A 662 4.78 36.10 -18.82
CA ASP A 662 4.07 36.65 -17.67
C ASP A 662 3.45 35.51 -16.83
N ARG A 663 3.98 35.35 -15.60
CA ARG A 663 3.54 34.29 -14.67
C ARG A 663 2.19 34.60 -14.02
N ALA A 664 1.75 35.86 -14.02
CA ALA A 664 0.49 36.27 -13.40
C ALA A 664 -0.73 36.11 -14.32
N LYS A 665 -0.55 35.46 -15.49
CA LYS A 665 -1.61 35.22 -16.48
C LYS A 665 -2.15 33.81 -16.40
N SER A 666 -3.38 33.63 -16.91
CA SER A 666 -4.02 32.31 -16.98
C SER A 666 -3.24 31.39 -17.91
N ILE A 667 -2.87 31.90 -19.09
CA ILE A 667 -1.98 31.22 -20.03
C ILE A 667 -0.69 32.01 -20.19
N ARG A 668 0.45 31.34 -20.05
CA ARG A 668 1.76 31.93 -20.32
C ARG A 668 2.32 31.35 -21.60
N ILE A 669 2.80 32.23 -22.49
CA ILE A 669 3.64 31.83 -23.61
C ILE A 669 5.09 32.00 -23.16
N PRO A 670 5.90 30.93 -23.05
CA PRO A 670 7.28 31.06 -22.61
C PRO A 670 8.06 32.05 -23.48
N ARG A 671 8.98 32.80 -22.87
CA ARG A 671 9.76 33.82 -23.60
C ARG A 671 10.54 33.21 -24.77
N GLN A 672 11.11 32.02 -24.57
CA GLN A 672 11.85 31.30 -25.60
C GLN A 672 10.94 30.91 -26.79
N VAL A 673 9.70 30.48 -26.54
CA VAL A 673 8.70 30.17 -27.59
C VAL A 673 8.40 31.40 -28.44
N SER A 674 8.32 32.58 -27.82
CA SER A 674 8.11 33.83 -28.55
C SER A 674 9.32 34.24 -29.39
N ILE A 675 10.54 33.99 -28.89
CA ILE A 675 11.80 34.27 -29.60
C ILE A 675 11.95 33.34 -30.81
N ASP A 676 11.71 32.04 -30.62
CA ASP A 676 11.88 31.03 -31.67
C ASP A 676 10.71 31.02 -32.67
N GLY A 677 9.59 31.67 -32.34
CA GLY A 677 8.41 31.74 -33.18
C GLY A 677 7.63 30.42 -33.27
N CYS A 678 7.93 29.44 -32.41
CA CYS A 678 7.26 28.14 -32.31
C CYS A 678 7.51 27.49 -30.94
N GLY A 679 6.68 26.53 -30.56
CA GLY A 679 6.84 25.74 -29.33
C GLY A 679 5.52 25.33 -28.69
N TYR A 680 5.26 25.81 -27.48
CA TYR A 680 4.13 25.40 -26.63
C TYR A 680 3.54 26.56 -25.82
N LEU A 681 2.33 26.37 -25.29
CA LEU A 681 1.71 27.23 -24.28
C LEU A 681 1.74 26.56 -22.90
N GLU A 682 1.70 27.35 -21.82
CA GLU A 682 1.62 26.89 -20.43
C GLU A 682 0.27 27.35 -19.85
N ASP A 683 -0.64 26.42 -19.58
CA ASP A 683 -1.87 26.70 -18.84
C ASP A 683 -1.62 26.62 -17.34
N ARG A 684 -1.70 27.76 -16.65
CA ARG A 684 -1.37 27.91 -15.22
C ARG A 684 -2.58 27.76 -14.29
N ARG A 685 -3.76 27.55 -14.89
CA ARG A 685 -5.04 27.44 -14.18
C ARG A 685 -5.29 26.10 -13.47
N PRO A 686 -4.80 24.93 -13.93
CA PRO A 686 -5.06 23.68 -13.26
C PRO A 686 -4.50 23.67 -11.83
N ALA A 687 -5.30 23.20 -10.88
CA ALA A 687 -4.90 23.03 -9.49
C ALA A 687 -4.07 21.75 -9.31
N SER A 688 -3.30 21.65 -8.22
CA SER A 688 -2.45 20.46 -7.98
C SER A 688 -3.22 19.13 -7.87
N ASN A 689 -4.48 19.14 -7.44
CA ASN A 689 -5.31 17.93 -7.30
C ASN A 689 -6.03 17.48 -8.58
N ILE A 690 -5.74 18.06 -9.75
CA ILE A 690 -6.44 17.73 -11.00
C ILE A 690 -6.47 16.23 -11.33
N ASP A 691 -7.48 15.80 -12.07
CA ASP A 691 -7.39 14.60 -12.89
C ASP A 691 -6.72 14.95 -14.25
N PRO A 692 -5.52 14.42 -14.54
CA PRO A 692 -4.82 14.73 -15.79
C PRO A 692 -5.57 14.27 -17.05
N TYR A 693 -6.43 13.25 -16.98
CA TYR A 693 -7.22 12.83 -18.14
C TYR A 693 -8.25 13.89 -18.51
N ILE A 694 -8.93 14.48 -17.52
CA ILE A 694 -9.91 15.56 -17.74
C ILE A 694 -9.21 16.81 -18.30
N VAL A 695 -8.09 17.23 -17.68
CA VAL A 695 -7.37 18.45 -18.10
C VAL A 695 -6.87 18.32 -19.54
N SER A 696 -6.26 17.18 -19.88
CA SER A 696 -5.73 16.94 -21.22
C SER A 696 -6.85 16.79 -22.26
N GLU A 697 -7.96 16.10 -21.94
CA GLU A 697 -9.13 15.99 -22.82
C GLU A 697 -9.75 17.37 -23.13
N LEU A 698 -9.92 18.21 -22.11
CA LEU A 698 -10.47 19.56 -22.27
C LEU A 698 -9.61 20.44 -23.17
N LEU A 699 -8.28 20.39 -23.02
CA LEU A 699 -7.37 21.13 -23.91
C LEU A 699 -7.51 20.66 -25.36
N ILE A 700 -7.61 19.36 -25.62
CA ILE A 700 -7.83 18.84 -26.98
C ILE A 700 -9.16 19.29 -27.56
N ARG A 701 -10.25 19.09 -26.81
CA ARG A 701 -11.59 19.45 -27.29
C ARG A 701 -11.70 20.94 -27.60
N THR A 702 -11.13 21.79 -26.74
CA THR A 702 -11.15 23.24 -26.93
C THR A 702 -10.24 23.69 -28.07
N ILE A 703 -8.99 23.22 -28.13
CA ILE A 703 -8.00 23.77 -29.07
C ILE A 703 -8.07 23.09 -30.44
N CYS A 704 -8.13 21.76 -30.46
CA CYS A 704 -8.05 20.96 -31.68
C CYS A 704 -9.42 20.71 -32.32
N LEU A 705 -10.46 20.50 -31.52
CA LEU A 705 -11.80 20.20 -32.05
C LEU A 705 -12.73 21.42 -32.13
N ASP A 706 -12.44 22.49 -31.39
CA ASP A 706 -13.31 23.67 -31.23
C ASP A 706 -14.78 23.27 -30.97
N ASP A 707 -14.96 22.26 -30.10
CA ASP A 707 -16.25 21.63 -29.84
C ASP A 707 -17.15 22.62 -29.06
N SER A 708 -18.07 23.28 -29.77
CA SER A 708 -19.01 24.23 -29.16
C SER A 708 -20.08 23.58 -28.28
N ASN A 709 -20.18 22.24 -28.28
CA ASN A 709 -21.21 21.48 -27.56
C ASN A 709 -20.68 20.75 -26.32
N MET A 710 -19.48 21.09 -25.82
CA MET A 710 -18.84 20.41 -24.68
C MET A 710 -19.67 20.36 -23.40
N MET A 711 -20.63 21.28 -23.19
CA MET A 711 -21.54 21.22 -22.04
C MET A 711 -22.58 20.09 -22.11
N SER A 712 -22.77 19.47 -23.28
CA SER A 712 -23.79 18.42 -23.51
C SER A 712 -23.24 16.99 -23.51
N SER A 713 -21.91 16.82 -23.61
CA SER A 713 -21.25 15.51 -23.54
C SER A 713 -20.73 15.28 -22.12
N PRO A 714 -21.11 14.17 -21.45
CA PRO A 714 -20.62 13.89 -20.10
C PRO A 714 -19.10 13.71 -20.11
N LEU A 715 -18.35 14.60 -19.43
CA LEU A 715 -16.93 14.40 -19.10
C LEU A 715 -16.75 13.33 -18.01
N THR A 716 -17.83 13.02 -17.29
CA THR A 716 -17.97 11.89 -16.38
C THR A 716 -19.26 11.15 -16.73
N PRO A 717 -19.29 9.80 -16.74
CA PRO A 717 -20.55 9.06 -16.85
C PRO A 717 -21.51 9.54 -15.77
N SER A 718 -22.70 10.00 -16.17
CA SER A 718 -23.74 10.57 -15.31
C SER A 718 -23.89 9.81 -13.99
N SER A 719 -23.83 10.56 -12.88
CA SER A 719 -24.07 10.11 -11.50
C SER A 719 -25.30 9.21 -11.39
N MET A 720 -25.19 8.14 -10.59
CA MET A 720 -26.37 7.55 -9.97
C MET A 720 -26.92 8.58 -8.97
N GLU A 721 -28.10 9.12 -9.25
CA GLU A 721 -29.05 9.50 -8.19
C GLU A 721 -29.50 8.25 -7.42
#